data_AF-A0AA38JRL6-F1
#
_entry.id   AF-A0AA38JRL6-F1
#
_cell.length_a   1.000
_cell.length_b   1.000
_cell.length_c   1.000
_cell.angle_alpha   90.00
_cell.angle_beta   90.00
_cell.angle_gamma   90.00
#
_symmetry.space_group_name_H-M   'P 1'
#
loop_
_entity.id
_entity.type
_entity.pdbx_description
1 polymer ?
#
loop_
_entity_poly.entity_id
_entity_poly.type
_entity_poly.pdbx_seq_one_letter_code
_entity_poly.pdbx_strand_id
1 'polypeptide(L)'
;MQPSSRKLPLLRMTTNYTKYKISSLPIPSSSQLLIHNLIPDKATGGTSVPDFLEKILAKTPSVQRRARLTSPEAHFSYVTPLPTSFPYNIEPPSPEESENIDDKGAYVEKWLADREARNPRSSASPDKLQLHHSEIANNDQPRVLIGLSETGLRDCVPHLHVGDAFAPLGEPALVVSDPGGDGCSHESSQQDMVAARQELIDVLGGRTVLMSKDYPRSESNSERAGFAPWSQRYSGHQFGTWAGQLGDGRAVTVLATPHPFKPNEIYELQLKGAGRTPYSRSADGLAVLRSSIREYLCSEAMFALGIPTTRSLSLISLPSVEVRRERMETACILTRMAPSFIRIGSFEALSPPEGLSMAFFGGGQQKPHWESLRILGEWVSRKVLRLDLQEGQPWGKELVPEVARRNAKMVAGWQAYGWMHGVINTDSCISFSVSILGLTIDYGPYAFMDVFDPAHICNHTDDSGRYAMFALRALLNSLAPLIGAEMESGNAVSPGWTTSVSEEKLDEWRQHAISAIKDEMEALFQEVCSSENGELMRKRLGLRRSLPSDESQLIRPLLDMMENHRLDFHRTFRLLSFFNPSAEDNHGVSIIQQLLGNISPTDLQMVNMDSAKKDWEEWMDKFKERIQDDQISWKNEAGGVVELEDLYAMRMKEAKEANPRFVLRQWVLEEIIKHVENDQDKGKRQLAKVMHMACNPFEEWGAEMAEMKEDGDEELSAEEGEERRYCGVGDGSMLGFQCSCSS
;
A
#
# COMPACT_ATOMS: atom_id res chain seq x y z
N MET A 1 -10.45 -16.50 -13.63
CA MET A 1 -11.42 -15.41 -13.89
C MET A 1 -10.67 -14.34 -14.65
N GLN A 2 -11.02 -14.12 -15.92
CA GLN A 2 -10.33 -13.19 -16.82
C GLN A 2 -10.35 -11.74 -16.26
N PRO A 3 -9.21 -11.01 -16.26
CA PRO A 3 -9.22 -9.59 -15.99
C PRO A 3 -9.78 -8.89 -17.24
N SER A 4 -11.00 -8.37 -17.16
CA SER A 4 -11.58 -7.57 -18.22
C SER A 4 -10.74 -6.32 -18.45
N SER A 5 -10.15 -6.21 -19.65
CA SER A 5 -9.56 -4.99 -20.18
C SER A 5 -10.63 -3.89 -20.26
N ARG A 6 -10.74 -3.07 -19.23
CA ARG A 6 -11.54 -1.84 -19.28
C ARG A 6 -10.64 -0.68 -19.65
N LYS A 7 -10.47 -0.49 -20.96
CA LYS A 7 -10.26 0.86 -21.49
C LYS A 7 -11.56 1.63 -21.32
N LEU A 8 -11.58 2.56 -20.38
CA LEU A 8 -12.49 3.70 -20.44
C LEU A 8 -11.64 4.89 -20.91
N PRO A 9 -12.02 5.58 -21.99
CA PRO A 9 -11.47 6.90 -22.28
C PRO A 9 -11.74 7.83 -21.09
N LEU A 10 -11.09 8.99 -21.04
CA LEU A 10 -11.42 10.17 -20.22
C LEU A 10 -12.84 10.72 -20.50
N LEU A 11 -13.83 9.85 -20.66
CA LEU A 11 -15.23 10.17 -20.47
C LEU A 11 -15.44 10.27 -18.96
N ARG A 12 -15.78 11.48 -18.51
CA ARG A 12 -16.52 11.72 -17.26
C ARG A 12 -17.65 10.69 -17.17
N MET A 13 -17.41 9.54 -16.57
CA MET A 13 -18.47 8.63 -16.18
C MET A 13 -19.17 9.28 -14.99
N THR A 14 -20.12 10.17 -15.32
CA THR A 14 -21.17 10.61 -14.41
C THR A 14 -22.05 9.41 -14.10
N THR A 15 -21.52 8.48 -13.31
CA THR A 15 -22.32 7.48 -12.64
C THR A 15 -23.04 8.23 -11.52
N ASN A 16 -24.33 8.53 -11.74
CA ASN A 16 -25.18 9.20 -10.76
C ASN A 16 -25.45 8.26 -9.58
N TYR A 17 -24.54 8.23 -8.61
CA TYR A 17 -24.82 7.75 -7.26
C TYR A 17 -24.81 8.93 -6.29
N THR A 18 -25.53 8.78 -5.18
CA THR A 18 -25.55 9.79 -4.13
C THR A 18 -24.15 9.92 -3.53
N LYS A 19 -23.59 11.14 -3.58
CA LYS A 19 -22.36 11.46 -2.85
C LYS A 19 -22.70 11.82 -1.40
N TYR A 20 -21.91 11.31 -0.46
CA TYR A 20 -22.07 11.55 0.97
C TYR A 20 -20.87 12.31 1.51
N LYS A 21 -21.10 13.27 2.41
CA LYS A 21 -20.01 13.80 3.24
C LYS A 21 -19.35 12.65 4.01
N ILE A 22 -18.08 12.79 4.40
CA ILE A 22 -17.34 11.71 5.06
C ILE A 22 -18.05 11.19 6.33
N SER A 23 -18.71 12.06 7.10
CA SER A 23 -19.52 11.66 8.27
C SER A 23 -20.79 10.88 7.96
N SER A 24 -21.26 10.97 6.72
CA SER A 24 -22.51 10.36 6.24
C SER A 24 -22.27 9.16 5.33
N LEU A 25 -21.01 8.72 5.18
CA LEU A 25 -20.71 7.50 4.45
C LEU A 25 -21.41 6.29 5.11
N PRO A 26 -21.92 5.33 4.31
CA PRO A 26 -22.48 4.11 4.85
C PRO A 26 -21.44 3.35 5.69
N ILE A 27 -21.84 2.84 6.85
CA ILE A 27 -21.02 1.86 7.60
C ILE A 27 -21.43 0.46 7.19
N PRO A 28 -20.49 -0.50 7.11
CA PRO A 28 -20.80 -1.91 6.99
C PRO A 28 -21.77 -2.41 8.07
N SER A 29 -22.49 -3.49 7.77
CA SER A 29 -23.29 -4.16 8.80
C SER A 29 -22.41 -4.65 9.95
N SER A 30 -22.98 -4.87 11.14
CA SER A 30 -22.23 -5.43 12.28
C SER A 30 -21.50 -6.74 11.95
N SER A 31 -22.04 -7.55 11.03
CA SER A 31 -21.43 -8.80 10.56
C SER A 31 -20.18 -8.62 9.66
N GLN A 32 -19.95 -7.39 9.19
CA GLN A 32 -18.87 -7.00 8.27
C GLN A 32 -17.94 -5.94 8.89
N LEU A 33 -18.14 -5.59 10.16
CA LEU A 33 -17.32 -4.61 10.85
C LEU A 33 -16.32 -5.30 11.78
N LEU A 34 -15.03 -5.03 11.59
CA LEU A 34 -13.93 -5.67 12.34
C LEU A 34 -14.09 -5.52 13.85
N ILE A 35 -14.41 -4.29 14.32
CA ILE A 35 -14.51 -3.98 15.74
C ILE A 35 -15.66 -4.72 16.46
N HIS A 36 -16.65 -5.23 15.72
CA HIS A 36 -17.73 -6.04 16.30
C HIS A 36 -17.39 -7.54 16.35
N ASN A 37 -16.51 -8.02 15.44
CA ASN A 37 -16.23 -9.45 15.28
C ASN A 37 -14.90 -9.89 15.89
N LEU A 38 -13.94 -8.97 16.08
CA LEU A 38 -12.67 -9.25 16.76
C LEU A 38 -12.70 -8.80 18.22
N ILE A 39 -11.70 -9.21 19.00
CA ILE A 39 -11.62 -8.92 20.44
C ILE A 39 -10.82 -7.61 20.66
N PRO A 40 -11.43 -6.58 21.27
CA PRO A 40 -10.73 -5.35 21.64
C PRO A 40 -9.82 -5.55 22.85
N ASP A 41 -8.85 -4.66 23.00
CA ASP A 41 -8.04 -4.54 24.21
C ASP A 41 -8.88 -3.99 25.37
N LYS A 42 -8.88 -4.75 26.47
CA LYS A 42 -9.62 -4.44 27.70
C LYS A 42 -9.26 -3.08 28.28
N ALA A 43 -8.02 -2.62 28.12
CA ALA A 43 -7.54 -1.37 28.71
C ALA A 43 -8.07 -0.10 28.00
N THR A 44 -8.51 -0.19 26.74
CA THR A 44 -9.01 0.94 25.94
C THR A 44 -10.51 0.86 25.69
N GLY A 45 -11.30 0.41 26.67
CA GLY A 45 -12.77 0.43 26.59
C GLY A 45 -13.46 -0.91 26.82
N GLY A 46 -12.75 -1.93 27.32
CA GLY A 46 -13.37 -3.22 27.61
C GLY A 46 -14.02 -3.82 26.35
N THR A 47 -15.29 -4.23 26.46
CA THR A 47 -16.07 -4.80 25.36
C THR A 47 -16.94 -3.80 24.61
N SER A 48 -16.97 -2.50 24.98
CA SER A 48 -17.97 -1.55 24.44
C SER A 48 -17.41 -0.17 24.09
N VAL A 49 -17.92 0.43 23.01
CA VAL A 49 -17.58 1.79 22.58
C VAL A 49 -18.03 2.88 23.57
N PRO A 50 -19.20 2.78 24.25
CA PRO A 50 -19.59 3.73 25.29
C PRO A 50 -18.55 3.85 26.41
N ASP A 51 -17.97 2.73 26.86
CA ASP A 51 -16.92 2.73 27.89
C ASP A 51 -15.65 3.45 27.41
N PHE A 52 -15.27 3.26 26.15
CA PHE A 52 -14.16 4.01 25.55
C PHE A 52 -14.41 5.52 25.58
N LEU A 53 -15.60 5.96 25.15
CA LEU A 53 -15.97 7.38 25.09
C LEU A 53 -16.07 8.03 26.48
N GLU A 54 -16.73 7.38 27.43
CA GLU A 54 -17.10 8.00 28.72
C GLU A 54 -16.08 7.78 29.83
N LYS A 55 -15.33 6.67 29.79
CA LYS A 55 -14.34 6.34 30.82
C LYS A 55 -12.93 6.62 30.32
N ILE A 56 -12.57 6.12 29.13
CA ILE A 56 -11.19 6.20 28.66
C ILE A 56 -10.84 7.60 28.19
N LEU A 57 -11.55 8.15 27.20
CA LEU A 57 -11.22 9.48 26.67
C LEU A 57 -11.32 10.58 27.74
N ALA A 58 -12.26 10.47 28.67
CA ALA A 58 -12.51 11.50 29.67
C ALA A 58 -11.64 11.41 30.92
N LYS A 59 -11.23 10.20 31.36
CA LYS A 59 -10.59 10.01 32.68
C LYS A 59 -9.17 9.46 32.60
N THR A 60 -8.90 8.60 31.61
CA THR A 60 -7.58 7.94 31.47
C THR A 60 -7.11 7.91 30.01
N PRO A 61 -7.18 9.03 29.26
CA PRO A 61 -6.85 9.04 27.83
C PRO A 61 -5.41 8.62 27.55
N SER A 62 -4.50 8.74 28.51
CA SER A 62 -3.10 8.33 28.32
C SER A 62 -2.94 6.83 28.02
N VAL A 63 -3.88 5.96 28.43
CA VAL A 63 -3.79 4.50 28.23
C VAL A 63 -3.74 4.09 26.76
N GLN A 64 -4.28 4.94 25.88
CA GLN A 64 -4.25 4.77 24.44
C GLN A 64 -2.98 5.38 23.80
N ARG A 65 -2.21 6.19 24.54
CA ARG A 65 -1.01 6.91 24.03
C ARG A 65 0.31 6.31 24.52
N ARG A 66 0.28 5.61 25.65
CA ARG A 66 1.45 4.97 26.26
C ARG A 66 1.71 3.62 25.60
N ALA A 67 2.97 3.38 25.23
CA ALA A 67 3.38 2.07 24.74
C ALA A 67 3.23 1.02 25.84
N ARG A 68 2.54 -0.08 25.55
CA ARG A 68 2.27 -1.15 26.52
C ARG A 68 2.01 -2.48 25.84
N LEU A 69 2.25 -3.55 26.57
CA LEU A 69 1.85 -4.88 26.17
C LEU A 69 0.32 -5.02 26.33
N THR A 70 -0.38 -5.36 25.25
CA THR A 70 -1.84 -5.58 25.29
C THR A 70 -2.14 -6.99 25.79
N SER A 71 -3.39 -7.25 26.16
CA SER A 71 -3.79 -8.58 26.62
C SER A 71 -3.60 -9.66 25.51
N PRO A 72 -3.24 -10.91 25.85
CA PRO A 72 -3.00 -11.98 24.88
C PRO A 72 -4.13 -12.20 23.87
N GLU A 73 -5.37 -12.04 24.32
CA GLU A 73 -6.59 -12.25 23.53
C GLU A 73 -6.93 -11.10 22.57
N ALA A 74 -6.31 -9.92 22.74
CA ALA A 74 -6.67 -8.71 22.00
C ALA A 74 -6.13 -8.73 20.56
N HIS A 75 -6.97 -8.31 19.62
CA HIS A 75 -6.64 -8.12 18.21
C HIS A 75 -6.39 -6.65 17.85
N PHE A 76 -7.03 -5.72 18.56
CA PHE A 76 -6.93 -4.29 18.30
C PHE A 76 -7.18 -3.50 19.59
N SER A 77 -6.83 -2.21 19.59
CA SER A 77 -7.20 -1.25 20.64
C SER A 77 -8.04 -0.14 20.03
N TYR A 78 -9.07 0.33 20.75
CA TYR A 78 -9.72 1.59 20.39
C TYR A 78 -8.76 2.74 20.67
N VAL A 79 -8.60 3.62 19.69
CA VAL A 79 -7.75 4.79 19.79
C VAL A 79 -8.34 5.92 18.96
N THR A 80 -8.12 7.17 19.34
CA THR A 80 -8.48 8.35 18.52
C THR A 80 -7.22 8.95 17.89
N PRO A 81 -7.30 9.61 16.72
CA PRO A 81 -6.22 10.48 16.24
C PRO A 81 -5.87 11.59 17.24
N LEU A 82 -4.57 11.87 17.43
CA LEU A 82 -4.05 13.03 18.17
C LEU A 82 -2.68 13.42 17.59
N PRO A 83 -2.65 14.11 16.44
CA PRO A 83 -1.40 14.44 15.76
C PRO A 83 -0.72 15.65 16.43
N THR A 84 -0.02 15.39 17.52
CA THR A 84 0.72 16.38 18.32
C THR A 84 2.16 15.95 18.47
N SER A 85 3.10 16.90 18.48
CA SER A 85 4.53 16.62 18.68
C SER A 85 4.80 15.84 19.97
N PHE A 86 5.78 14.94 19.91
CA PHE A 86 6.20 14.10 21.02
C PHE A 86 7.71 14.26 21.28
N PRO A 87 8.17 14.34 22.55
CA PRO A 87 7.41 14.27 23.80
C PRO A 87 6.39 15.40 23.96
N TYR A 88 5.26 15.13 24.62
CA TYR A 88 4.22 16.13 24.82
C TYR A 88 4.76 17.28 25.67
N ASN A 89 4.67 18.50 25.15
CA ASN A 89 5.03 19.71 25.89
C ASN A 89 3.85 20.14 26.77
N ILE A 90 3.81 19.62 28.00
CA ILE A 90 2.76 19.91 28.97
C ILE A 90 3.21 21.10 29.82
N GLU A 91 2.57 22.25 29.65
CA GLU A 91 2.87 23.44 30.45
C GLU A 91 2.59 23.17 31.93
N PRO A 92 3.51 23.58 32.84
CA PRO A 92 3.27 23.48 34.26
C PRO A 92 2.05 24.34 34.65
N PRO A 93 1.28 23.91 35.66
CA PRO A 93 0.14 24.70 36.12
C PRO A 93 0.57 26.09 36.61
N SER A 94 -0.30 27.07 36.46
CA SER A 94 -0.06 28.42 37.00
C SER A 94 0.16 28.38 38.51
N PRO A 95 0.84 29.37 39.13
CA PRO A 95 1.06 29.39 40.58
C PRO A 95 -0.24 29.25 41.40
N GLU A 96 -1.33 29.86 40.94
CA GLU A 96 -2.67 29.79 41.56
C GLU A 96 -3.33 28.41 41.41
N GLU A 97 -3.08 27.70 40.31
CA GLU A 97 -3.53 26.31 40.12
C GLU A 97 -2.62 25.30 40.82
N SER A 98 -1.34 25.63 41.00
CA SER A 98 -0.32 24.76 41.59
C SER A 98 -0.55 24.48 43.07
N GLU A 99 -1.20 25.39 43.80
CA GLU A 99 -1.64 25.17 45.19
C GLU A 99 -2.73 24.10 45.32
N ASN A 100 -3.40 23.74 44.21
CA ASN A 100 -4.49 22.77 44.15
C ASN A 100 -4.15 21.46 43.41
N ILE A 101 -2.90 21.28 42.93
CA ILE A 101 -2.49 20.09 42.16
C ILE A 101 -1.51 19.26 42.98
N ASP A 102 -2.04 18.39 43.84
CA ASP A 102 -1.26 17.38 44.56
C ASP A 102 -0.89 16.17 43.68
N ASP A 103 -1.66 15.91 42.61
CA ASP A 103 -1.50 14.76 41.71
C ASP A 103 -1.11 15.17 40.28
N LYS A 104 0.19 15.06 39.99
CA LYS A 104 0.75 15.31 38.65
C LYS A 104 0.18 14.37 37.58
N GLY A 105 -0.20 13.14 37.95
CA GLY A 105 -0.79 12.17 37.03
C GLY A 105 -2.18 12.62 36.57
N ALA A 106 -3.03 13.03 37.52
CA ALA A 106 -4.35 13.57 37.22
C ALA A 106 -4.29 14.83 36.33
N TYR A 107 -3.29 15.69 36.54
CA TYR A 107 -3.05 16.85 35.69
C TYR A 107 -2.74 16.46 34.23
N VAL A 108 -1.88 15.45 34.03
CA VAL A 108 -1.56 14.94 32.68
C VAL A 108 -2.78 14.31 32.00
N GLU A 109 -3.59 13.52 32.73
CA GLU A 109 -4.82 12.94 32.18
C GLU A 109 -5.81 14.02 31.77
N LYS A 110 -5.97 15.08 32.58
CA LYS A 110 -6.82 16.23 32.23
C LYS A 110 -6.31 16.95 30.99
N TRP A 111 -5.01 17.27 30.93
CA TRP A 111 -4.39 17.94 29.77
C TRP A 111 -4.61 17.17 28.46
N LEU A 112 -4.54 15.84 28.52
CA LEU A 112 -4.84 14.96 27.40
C LEU A 112 -6.33 14.95 27.09
N ALA A 113 -7.19 14.77 28.10
CA ALA A 113 -8.63 14.72 27.93
C ALA A 113 -9.15 15.98 27.23
N ASP A 114 -8.68 17.17 27.61
CA ASP A 114 -9.10 18.45 27.02
C ASP A 114 -8.77 18.55 25.50
N ARG A 115 -7.79 17.76 25.04
CA ARG A 115 -7.36 17.66 23.64
C ARG A 115 -7.95 16.47 22.89
N GLU A 116 -8.56 15.52 23.59
CA GLU A 116 -9.25 14.39 22.96
C GLU A 116 -10.57 14.85 22.34
N ALA A 117 -10.91 14.29 21.17
CA ALA A 117 -12.14 14.57 20.46
C ALA A 117 -13.35 13.94 21.17
N ARG A 118 -13.92 14.63 22.17
CA ARG A 118 -15.00 14.11 23.02
C ARG A 118 -16.36 14.74 22.74
N ASN A 119 -16.40 15.98 22.25
CA ASN A 119 -17.64 16.75 22.15
C ASN A 119 -18.32 16.59 20.79
N PRO A 120 -19.54 16.03 20.73
CA PRO A 120 -20.26 15.90 19.47
C PRO A 120 -20.76 17.27 18.95
N ARG A 121 -20.58 17.55 17.65
CA ARG A 121 -21.04 18.80 17.01
C ARG A 121 -22.49 18.68 16.50
N SER A 122 -23.44 19.17 17.29
CA SER A 122 -24.87 19.35 16.98
C SER A 122 -25.69 18.08 16.68
N SER A 123 -27.03 18.25 16.69
CA SER A 123 -28.12 17.26 16.79
C SER A 123 -28.26 16.27 15.62
N ALA A 124 -27.20 15.57 15.23
CA ALA A 124 -27.33 14.40 14.37
C ALA A 124 -28.19 13.34 15.09
N SER A 125 -29.09 12.68 14.35
CA SER A 125 -29.86 11.55 14.90
C SER A 125 -28.89 10.55 15.56
N PRO A 126 -29.21 9.99 16.74
CA PRO A 126 -28.38 8.95 17.37
C PRO A 126 -28.10 7.76 16.44
N ASP A 127 -28.88 7.59 15.37
CA ASP A 127 -28.72 6.55 14.35
C ASP A 127 -27.64 6.85 13.28
N LYS A 128 -26.68 7.76 13.51
CA LYS A 128 -25.58 8.08 12.58
C LYS A 128 -24.25 8.28 13.31
N LEU A 129 -23.14 8.28 12.56
CA LEU A 129 -21.85 8.74 13.09
C LEU A 129 -21.93 10.22 13.45
N GLN A 130 -21.35 10.56 14.59
CA GLN A 130 -21.24 11.90 15.09
C GLN A 130 -19.81 12.40 14.91
N LEU A 131 -19.67 13.68 14.57
CA LEU A 131 -18.39 14.37 14.51
C LEU A 131 -18.04 14.83 15.92
N HIS A 132 -17.01 14.24 16.51
CA HIS A 132 -16.49 14.66 17.81
C HIS A 132 -15.28 15.58 17.66
N HIS A 133 -15.23 16.63 18.48
CA HIS A 133 -14.16 17.62 18.52
C HIS A 133 -13.58 17.75 19.94
N SER A 134 -12.36 18.26 20.04
CA SER A 134 -11.71 18.58 21.31
C SER A 134 -12.36 19.77 22.02
N GLU A 135 -12.19 19.87 23.35
CA GLU A 135 -12.66 21.03 24.13
C GLU A 135 -11.79 22.25 23.84
N ILE A 136 -10.47 22.04 23.83
CA ILE A 136 -9.53 23.03 23.34
C ILE A 136 -9.61 22.97 21.82
N ALA A 137 -10.18 24.01 21.23
CA ALA A 137 -10.17 24.12 19.78
C ALA A 137 -8.71 24.18 19.33
N ASN A 138 -8.19 23.11 18.71
CA ASN A 138 -6.90 23.11 18.00
C ASN A 138 -6.98 23.98 16.72
N ASN A 139 -7.67 25.12 16.79
CA ASN A 139 -7.88 26.06 15.69
C ASN A 139 -6.55 26.67 15.22
N ASP A 140 -5.53 26.65 16.07
CA ASP A 140 -4.23 27.25 15.79
C ASP A 140 -3.27 26.31 15.03
N GLN A 141 -3.63 25.04 14.83
CA GLN A 141 -2.83 24.10 14.04
C GLN A 141 -3.39 23.98 12.61
N PRO A 142 -2.81 24.64 11.60
CA PRO A 142 -3.21 24.52 10.20
C PRO A 142 -3.12 23.06 9.71
N ARG A 143 -4.11 22.68 8.92
CA ARG A 143 -4.19 21.40 8.19
C ARG A 143 -4.29 21.73 6.72
N VAL A 144 -3.22 21.49 5.98
CA VAL A 144 -3.15 21.84 4.57
C VAL A 144 -3.28 20.58 3.73
N LEU A 145 -4.35 20.51 2.93
CA LEU A 145 -4.50 19.46 1.93
C LEU A 145 -3.49 19.69 0.81
N ILE A 146 -2.54 18.77 0.64
CA ILE A 146 -1.49 18.86 -0.38
C ILE A 146 -1.63 17.82 -1.49
N GLY A 147 -2.47 16.80 -1.30
CA GLY A 147 -2.74 15.78 -2.32
C GLY A 147 -4.06 15.07 -2.07
N LEU A 148 -4.76 14.76 -3.16
CA LEU A 148 -5.97 13.95 -3.21
C LEU A 148 -5.91 13.06 -4.47
N SER A 149 -5.94 11.74 -4.27
CA SER A 149 -5.84 10.75 -5.34
C SER A 149 -7.19 10.56 -6.04
N GLU A 150 -7.27 10.92 -7.31
CA GLU A 150 -8.50 10.75 -8.10
C GLU A 150 -8.80 9.26 -8.36
N THR A 151 -7.78 8.46 -8.64
CA THR A 151 -7.93 7.01 -8.84
C THR A 151 -8.35 6.30 -7.55
N GLY A 152 -7.74 6.64 -6.42
CA GLY A 152 -8.12 6.11 -5.11
C GLY A 152 -9.56 6.47 -4.75
N LEU A 153 -9.95 7.73 -4.97
CA LEU A 153 -11.32 8.19 -4.79
C LEU A 153 -12.30 7.41 -5.69
N ARG A 154 -12.01 7.33 -6.99
CA ARG A 154 -12.87 6.68 -7.99
C ARG A 154 -13.06 5.19 -7.74
N ASP A 155 -12.00 4.48 -7.39
CA ASP A 155 -12.00 3.01 -7.35
C ASP A 155 -12.41 2.45 -5.98
N CYS A 156 -12.08 3.14 -4.88
CA CYS A 156 -12.34 2.63 -3.53
C CYS A 156 -13.56 3.26 -2.87
N VAL A 157 -13.71 4.59 -2.97
CA VAL A 157 -14.78 5.35 -2.29
C VAL A 157 -15.46 6.35 -3.23
N PRO A 158 -16.00 5.92 -4.39
CA PRO A 158 -16.54 6.84 -5.40
C PRO A 158 -17.67 7.72 -4.85
N HIS A 159 -18.45 7.20 -3.90
CA HIS A 159 -19.56 7.87 -3.20
C HIS A 159 -19.12 8.90 -2.14
N LEU A 160 -17.82 9.11 -1.91
CA LEU A 160 -17.32 10.16 -1.03
C LEU A 160 -17.42 11.55 -1.70
N HIS A 161 -18.11 12.46 -1.02
CA HIS A 161 -18.17 13.87 -1.40
C HIS A 161 -16.95 14.62 -0.88
N VAL A 162 -16.03 14.97 -1.78
CA VAL A 162 -14.82 15.73 -1.46
C VAL A 162 -15.01 17.25 -1.57
N GLY A 163 -16.21 17.74 -1.87
CA GLY A 163 -16.47 19.15 -2.07
C GLY A 163 -15.65 19.73 -3.22
N ASP A 164 -15.08 20.92 -3.01
CA ASP A 164 -14.17 21.60 -3.94
C ASP A 164 -12.68 21.28 -3.65
N ALA A 165 -12.36 20.13 -3.04
CA ALA A 165 -11.00 19.77 -2.62
C ALA A 165 -9.94 19.80 -3.72
N PHE A 166 -10.30 19.58 -4.99
CA PHE A 166 -9.36 19.69 -6.12
C PHE A 166 -9.05 21.13 -6.53
N ALA A 167 -9.96 22.09 -6.28
CA ALA A 167 -9.75 23.49 -6.65
C ALA A 167 -8.51 24.13 -5.96
N PRO A 168 -8.29 24.00 -4.63
CA PRO A 168 -7.10 24.55 -3.99
C PRO A 168 -5.82 23.77 -4.30
N LEU A 169 -5.89 22.55 -4.83
CA LEU A 169 -4.72 21.81 -5.31
C LEU A 169 -4.20 22.38 -6.64
N GLY A 170 -5.09 22.98 -7.44
CA GLY A 170 -4.76 23.56 -8.74
C GLY A 170 -4.65 22.50 -9.84
N GLU A 171 -4.40 22.96 -11.07
CA GLU A 171 -4.23 22.06 -12.21
C GLU A 171 -2.88 21.33 -12.16
N PRO A 172 -2.84 20.02 -12.47
CA PRO A 172 -1.59 19.27 -12.54
C PRO A 172 -0.66 19.80 -13.64
N ALA A 173 0.51 20.31 -13.25
CA ALA A 173 1.57 20.74 -14.17
C ALA A 173 2.95 20.56 -13.54
N LEU A 174 3.96 20.16 -14.32
CA LEU A 174 5.37 20.15 -13.91
C LEU A 174 5.97 21.56 -13.97
N VAL A 175 5.60 22.34 -15.00
CA VAL A 175 6.02 23.73 -15.19
C VAL A 175 4.93 24.67 -14.71
N VAL A 176 5.13 25.25 -13.53
CA VAL A 176 4.16 26.17 -12.90
C VAL A 176 4.56 27.63 -13.15
N SER A 177 3.79 28.34 -13.98
CA SER A 177 3.88 29.80 -14.10
C SER A 177 3.18 30.51 -12.93
N ASP A 178 3.67 31.69 -12.56
CA ASP A 178 3.05 32.48 -11.48
C ASP A 178 1.60 32.83 -11.83
N PRO A 179 0.66 32.72 -10.88
CA PRO A 179 -0.76 32.71 -11.18
C PRO A 179 -1.25 34.07 -11.68
N GLY A 180 -1.71 34.12 -12.94
CA GLY A 180 -2.73 35.06 -13.37
C GLY A 180 -4.04 34.67 -12.68
N GLY A 181 -4.56 35.55 -11.82
CA GLY A 181 -5.73 35.27 -11.00
C GLY A 181 -6.99 35.13 -11.83
N ASP A 182 -7.55 33.93 -11.87
CA ASP A 182 -8.93 33.72 -12.31
C ASP A 182 -9.82 33.50 -11.08
N GLY A 183 -10.53 34.58 -10.73
CA GLY A 183 -11.65 34.55 -9.81
C GLY A 183 -12.93 34.19 -10.55
N CYS A 184 -13.69 33.24 -10.03
CA CYS A 184 -15.07 33.03 -10.44
C CYS A 184 -15.95 32.80 -9.21
N SER A 185 -16.99 33.61 -9.09
CA SER A 185 -17.89 33.73 -7.95
C SER A 185 -19.23 33.02 -8.21
N HIS A 186 -19.59 32.05 -7.37
CA HIS A 186 -20.96 31.52 -7.27
C HIS A 186 -21.27 31.15 -5.81
N GLU A 187 -21.89 32.09 -5.07
CA GLU A 187 -21.78 32.13 -3.61
C GLU A 187 -22.64 31.12 -2.81
N SER A 188 -23.70 30.51 -3.35
CA SER A 188 -24.57 29.61 -2.56
C SER A 188 -24.23 28.13 -2.68
N SER A 189 -23.86 27.62 -3.86
CA SER A 189 -23.38 26.23 -4.04
C SER A 189 -21.95 26.03 -3.53
N GLN A 190 -21.18 27.11 -3.41
CA GLN A 190 -19.79 27.08 -2.97
C GLN A 190 -19.65 26.82 -1.47
N GLN A 191 -20.59 27.27 -0.63
CA GLN A 191 -20.52 27.05 0.82
C GLN A 191 -20.62 25.57 1.21
N ASP A 192 -21.54 24.81 0.61
CA ASP A 192 -21.68 23.38 0.88
C ASP A 192 -20.48 22.57 0.39
N MET A 193 -19.91 22.95 -0.75
CA MET A 193 -18.69 22.35 -1.31
C MET A 193 -17.48 22.61 -0.41
N VAL A 194 -17.32 23.86 0.04
CA VAL A 194 -16.26 24.25 0.99
C VAL A 194 -16.45 23.54 2.33
N ALA A 195 -17.70 23.40 2.82
CA ALA A 195 -17.99 22.69 4.05
C ALA A 195 -17.67 21.19 3.95
N ALA A 196 -17.98 20.54 2.83
CA ALA A 196 -17.63 19.14 2.58
C ALA A 196 -16.10 18.94 2.52
N ARG A 197 -15.38 19.85 1.84
CA ARG A 197 -13.90 19.86 1.85
C ARG A 197 -13.35 20.04 3.26
N GLN A 198 -13.88 20.98 4.04
CA GLN A 198 -13.39 21.25 5.39
C GLN A 198 -13.64 20.07 6.32
N GLU A 199 -14.81 19.43 6.24
CA GLU A 199 -15.12 18.21 6.99
C GLU A 199 -14.16 17.07 6.62
N LEU A 200 -13.87 16.89 5.33
CA LEU A 200 -12.89 15.92 4.84
C LEU A 200 -11.51 16.17 5.45
N ILE A 201 -11.01 17.42 5.39
CA ILE A 201 -9.70 17.81 5.93
C ILE A 201 -9.67 17.63 7.45
N ASP A 202 -10.74 17.98 8.16
CA ASP A 202 -10.78 17.87 9.61
C ASP A 202 -10.80 16.40 10.08
N VAL A 203 -11.52 15.52 9.38
CA VAL A 203 -11.55 14.08 9.71
C VAL A 203 -10.25 13.39 9.32
N LEU A 204 -9.79 13.56 8.07
CA LEU A 204 -8.57 12.91 7.59
C LEU A 204 -7.30 13.52 8.20
N GLY A 205 -7.36 14.77 8.66
CA GLY A 205 -6.29 15.44 9.39
C GLY A 205 -6.31 15.16 10.90
N GLY A 206 -7.16 14.25 11.37
CA GLY A 206 -7.25 13.84 12.77
C GLY A 206 -7.68 14.95 13.74
N ARG A 207 -8.34 16.01 13.26
CA ARG A 207 -8.90 17.08 14.10
C ARG A 207 -10.26 16.69 14.68
N THR A 208 -11.04 16.00 13.85
CA THR A 208 -12.40 15.58 14.16
C THR A 208 -12.46 14.07 14.02
N VAL A 209 -13.18 13.42 14.93
CA VAL A 209 -13.23 11.97 14.97
C VAL A 209 -14.67 11.50 14.82
N LEU A 210 -14.87 10.53 13.94
CA LEU A 210 -16.17 9.90 13.73
C LEU A 210 -16.39 8.82 14.76
N MET A 211 -17.38 9.00 15.62
CA MET A 211 -17.74 8.01 16.66
C MET A 211 -19.26 7.96 16.84
N SER A 212 -19.75 6.85 17.38
CA SER A 212 -21.13 6.72 17.83
C SER A 212 -21.23 5.67 18.93
N LYS A 213 -22.14 5.87 19.88
CA LYS A 213 -22.38 4.93 20.98
C LYS A 213 -23.17 3.70 20.56
N ASP A 214 -24.08 3.85 19.58
CA ASP A 214 -25.11 2.84 19.27
C ASP A 214 -25.25 2.55 17.76
N TYR A 215 -24.25 2.93 16.95
CA TYR A 215 -24.29 2.80 15.49
C TYR A 215 -23.08 2.02 14.94
N PRO A 216 -23.26 1.08 13.99
CA PRO A 216 -24.52 0.64 13.40
C PRO A 216 -25.37 -0.14 14.42
N ARG A 217 -26.70 0.06 14.37
CA ARG A 217 -27.62 -0.62 15.28
C ARG A 217 -27.56 -2.11 15.01
N SER A 218 -27.04 -2.87 15.96
CA SER A 218 -26.92 -4.33 15.83
C SER A 218 -28.32 -4.96 15.77
N GLU A 219 -28.57 -5.85 14.82
CA GLU A 219 -29.84 -6.58 14.69
C GLU A 219 -30.09 -7.54 15.87
N SER A 220 -29.02 -7.96 16.55
CA SER A 220 -29.05 -8.58 17.87
C SER A 220 -28.70 -7.53 18.93
N ASN A 221 -29.31 -7.55 20.12
CA ASN A 221 -28.94 -6.69 21.27
C ASN A 221 -27.51 -7.01 21.79
N SER A 222 -26.49 -6.83 20.96
CA SER A 222 -25.09 -7.11 21.30
C SER A 222 -24.51 -5.94 22.09
N GLU A 223 -23.81 -6.24 23.18
CA GLU A 223 -23.08 -5.29 24.03
C GLU A 223 -21.98 -4.49 23.28
N ARG A 224 -21.71 -4.84 22.01
CA ARG A 224 -20.72 -4.19 21.13
C ARG A 224 -21.31 -3.15 20.18
N ALA A 225 -22.53 -2.66 20.41
CA ALA A 225 -23.09 -1.58 19.61
C ALA A 225 -22.17 -0.33 19.71
N GLY A 226 -21.98 0.36 18.57
CA GLY A 226 -21.20 1.59 18.49
C GLY A 226 -20.03 1.54 17.51
N PHE A 227 -19.45 2.69 17.23
CA PHE A 227 -18.32 2.85 16.33
C PHE A 227 -17.28 3.77 16.96
N ALA A 228 -16.04 3.33 16.98
CA ALA A 228 -14.88 4.15 17.33
C ALA A 228 -13.66 3.73 16.48
N PRO A 229 -12.73 4.65 16.20
CA PRO A 229 -11.50 4.32 15.51
C PRO A 229 -10.64 3.31 16.29
N TRP A 230 -9.81 2.56 15.57
CA TRP A 230 -8.99 1.49 16.15
C TRP A 230 -7.60 1.41 15.52
N SER A 231 -6.69 0.77 16.25
CA SER A 231 -5.35 0.37 15.79
C SER A 231 -5.18 -1.12 16.02
N GLN A 232 -4.64 -1.83 15.04
CA GLN A 232 -4.48 -3.28 15.11
C GLN A 232 -3.22 -3.67 15.87
N ARG A 233 -3.31 -4.78 16.61
CA ARG A 233 -2.15 -5.48 17.17
C ARG A 233 -1.65 -6.47 16.13
N TYR A 234 -0.34 -6.51 15.98
CA TYR A 234 0.36 -7.60 15.31
C TYR A 234 1.74 -7.77 15.96
N SER A 235 2.39 -8.87 15.65
CA SER A 235 3.80 -9.13 15.97
C SER A 235 4.54 -9.42 14.68
N GLY A 236 5.80 -9.82 14.76
CA GLY A 236 6.50 -10.32 13.60
C GLY A 236 8.00 -10.36 13.80
N HIS A 237 8.67 -10.83 12.75
CA HIS A 237 10.12 -10.88 12.72
C HIS A 237 10.66 -9.56 12.11
N GLN A 238 11.58 -8.92 12.82
CA GLN A 238 12.39 -7.83 12.31
C GLN A 238 13.84 -8.33 12.20
N PHE A 239 14.48 -8.15 11.04
CA PHE A 239 15.85 -8.55 10.72
C PHE A 239 16.04 -10.07 10.89
N GLY A 240 15.01 -10.86 10.51
CA GLY A 240 14.99 -12.31 10.70
C GLY A 240 14.84 -12.73 12.17
N THR A 241 14.77 -11.77 13.09
CA THR A 241 14.71 -11.97 14.53
C THR A 241 13.30 -11.64 15.03
N TRP A 242 12.80 -12.41 15.99
CA TRP A 242 11.50 -12.13 16.60
C TRP A 242 11.51 -10.79 17.36
N ALA A 243 10.57 -9.89 17.05
CA ALA A 243 10.51 -8.54 17.62
C ALA A 243 9.47 -8.35 18.75
N GLY A 244 8.77 -9.42 19.13
CA GLY A 244 7.67 -9.35 20.10
C GLY A 244 6.46 -8.58 19.57
N GLN A 245 5.71 -7.96 20.48
CA GLN A 245 4.54 -7.16 20.12
C GLN A 245 4.94 -5.90 19.32
N LEU A 246 4.38 -5.80 18.12
CA LEU A 246 4.34 -4.60 17.29
C LEU A 246 2.92 -4.02 17.32
N GLY A 247 2.29 -3.83 16.16
CA GLY A 247 0.99 -3.19 16.01
C GLY A 247 1.09 -1.86 15.27
N ASP A 248 -0.06 -1.28 15.00
CA ASP A 248 -0.20 0.00 14.30
C ASP A 248 0.30 1.14 15.21
N GLY A 249 1.63 1.29 15.30
CA GLY A 249 2.30 2.23 16.21
C GLY A 249 2.20 3.70 15.79
N ARG A 250 1.78 3.96 14.56
CA ARG A 250 1.58 5.30 13.98
C ARG A 250 0.42 5.33 12.99
N ALA A 251 -0.49 4.37 13.09
CA ALA A 251 -1.61 4.27 12.18
C ALA A 251 -2.90 4.03 12.96
N VAL A 252 -3.99 4.70 12.58
CA VAL A 252 -5.31 4.41 13.17
C VAL A 252 -6.38 4.42 12.08
N THR A 253 -7.20 3.37 12.08
CA THR A 253 -8.33 3.22 11.17
C THR A 253 -9.50 4.03 11.68
N VAL A 254 -9.93 5.03 10.91
CA VAL A 254 -10.95 6.03 11.30
C VAL A 254 -12.32 5.77 10.71
N LEU A 255 -12.40 4.98 9.64
CA LEU A 255 -13.65 4.64 8.99
C LEU A 255 -13.53 3.29 8.27
N ALA A 256 -14.63 2.55 8.19
CA ALA A 256 -14.82 1.50 7.20
C ALA A 256 -16.12 1.77 6.44
N THR A 257 -16.11 1.63 5.12
CA THR A 257 -17.29 1.87 4.26
C THR A 257 -17.39 0.77 3.20
N PRO A 258 -18.60 0.27 2.87
CA PRO A 258 -18.80 -0.60 1.72
C PRO A 258 -18.64 0.19 0.41
N HIS A 259 -18.20 -0.51 -0.63
CA HIS A 259 -18.17 -0.01 -1.99
C HIS A 259 -19.58 0.01 -2.59
N PRO A 260 -20.01 1.09 -3.28
CA PRO A 260 -21.41 1.28 -3.66
C PRO A 260 -21.89 0.27 -4.72
N PHE A 261 -20.98 -0.22 -5.57
CA PHE A 261 -21.31 -1.24 -6.58
C PHE A 261 -21.01 -2.67 -6.12
N LYS A 262 -20.33 -2.82 -4.98
CA LYS A 262 -19.93 -4.12 -4.44
C LYS A 262 -20.06 -4.05 -2.91
N PRO A 263 -21.28 -4.14 -2.36
CA PRO A 263 -21.52 -3.91 -0.93
C PRO A 263 -20.74 -4.84 0.01
N ASN A 264 -20.30 -6.00 -0.48
CA ASN A 264 -19.46 -6.94 0.27
C ASN A 264 -17.97 -6.56 0.26
N GLU A 265 -17.56 -5.60 -0.56
CA GLU A 265 -16.23 -5.02 -0.60
C GLU A 265 -16.17 -3.81 0.31
N ILE A 266 -15.63 -4.01 1.52
CA ILE A 266 -15.44 -2.97 2.52
C ILE A 266 -14.05 -2.38 2.32
N TYR A 267 -13.92 -1.06 2.38
CA TYR A 267 -12.64 -0.37 2.47
C TYR A 267 -12.47 0.25 3.85
N GLU A 268 -11.35 -0.09 4.50
CA GLU A 268 -10.86 0.56 5.71
C GLU A 268 -10.05 1.82 5.32
N LEU A 269 -10.35 2.96 5.94
CA LEU A 269 -9.60 4.21 5.80
C LEU A 269 -8.71 4.37 7.04
N GLN A 270 -7.41 4.26 6.85
CA GLN A 270 -6.42 4.33 7.91
C GLN A 270 -5.53 5.56 7.76
N LEU A 271 -5.40 6.35 8.84
CA LEU A 271 -4.55 7.52 8.90
C LEU A 271 -3.18 7.13 9.44
N LYS A 272 -2.13 7.26 8.62
CA LYS A 272 -0.74 7.03 8.99
C LYS A 272 -0.09 8.37 9.36
N GLY A 273 0.54 8.43 10.53
CA GLY A 273 1.09 9.65 11.14
C GLY A 273 0.10 10.40 12.04
N ALA A 274 -1.00 9.77 12.45
CA ALA A 274 -2.07 10.41 13.21
C ALA A 274 -1.85 10.48 14.74
N GLY A 275 -0.65 10.17 15.22
CA GLY A 275 -0.26 10.26 16.63
C GLY A 275 -0.03 8.91 17.30
N ARG A 276 0.29 8.96 18.60
CA ARG A 276 0.66 7.77 19.39
C ARG A 276 -0.53 6.83 19.64
N THR A 277 -0.20 5.55 19.67
CA THR A 277 -1.07 4.41 19.99
C THR A 277 -0.41 3.53 21.07
N PRO A 278 -1.08 2.51 21.62
CA PRO A 278 -0.44 1.55 22.53
C PRO A 278 0.74 0.79 21.90
N TYR A 279 0.84 0.82 20.57
CA TYR A 279 1.81 0.09 19.76
C TYR A 279 3.00 0.96 19.34
N SER A 280 3.06 2.25 19.71
CA SER A 280 4.12 3.17 19.26
C SER A 280 5.52 2.83 19.78
N ARG A 281 5.65 1.94 20.77
CA ARG A 281 6.93 1.65 21.46
C ARG A 281 7.63 2.95 21.89
N SER A 282 8.89 3.14 21.53
CA SER A 282 9.66 4.36 21.78
C SER A 282 9.42 5.48 20.76
N ALA A 283 8.68 5.24 19.67
CA ALA A 283 8.46 6.22 18.61
C ALA A 283 7.37 7.24 18.96
N ASP A 284 7.30 8.31 18.17
CA ASP A 284 6.38 9.45 18.34
C ASP A 284 4.98 9.23 17.77
N GLY A 285 4.76 8.19 16.97
CA GLY A 285 3.46 7.94 16.31
C GLY A 285 3.16 8.85 15.13
N LEU A 286 4.14 9.64 14.66
CA LEU A 286 3.98 10.59 13.57
C LEU A 286 4.65 10.08 12.29
N ALA A 287 4.31 10.71 11.16
CA ALA A 287 4.94 10.51 9.86
C ALA A 287 5.36 11.88 9.31
N VAL A 288 6.42 11.89 8.51
CA VAL A 288 6.98 13.11 7.91
C VAL A 288 6.56 13.25 6.45
N LEU A 289 6.54 14.49 5.95
CA LEU A 289 6.12 14.84 4.59
C LEU A 289 6.73 13.94 3.50
N ARG A 290 8.06 13.80 3.49
CA ARG A 290 8.77 12.96 2.52
C ARG A 290 8.31 11.50 2.51
N SER A 291 8.12 10.89 3.69
CA SER A 291 7.70 9.49 3.80
C SER A 291 6.27 9.29 3.31
N SER A 292 5.40 10.26 3.60
CA SER A 292 4.00 10.25 3.19
C SER A 292 3.87 10.45 1.68
N ILE A 293 4.66 11.33 1.06
CA ILE A 293 4.67 11.55 -0.41
C ILE A 293 5.10 10.28 -1.16
N ARG A 294 6.17 9.62 -0.72
CA ARG A 294 6.66 8.37 -1.34
C ARG A 294 5.57 7.30 -1.34
N GLU A 295 4.96 7.07 -0.19
CA GLU A 295 3.89 6.08 -0.06
C GLU A 295 2.62 6.47 -0.83
N TYR A 296 2.25 7.75 -0.82
CA TYR A 296 1.10 8.27 -1.56
C TYR A 296 1.21 7.97 -3.06
N LEU A 297 2.35 8.30 -3.66
CA LEU A 297 2.60 8.09 -5.10
C LEU A 297 2.79 6.61 -5.44
N CYS A 298 3.58 5.88 -4.66
CA CYS A 298 3.91 4.49 -5.00
C CYS A 298 2.72 3.54 -4.84
N SER A 299 1.80 3.84 -3.91
CA SER A 299 0.54 3.08 -3.78
C SER A 299 -0.24 3.06 -5.10
N GLU A 300 -0.37 4.22 -5.75
CA GLU A 300 -1.12 4.32 -7.01
C GLU A 300 -0.28 3.87 -8.22
N ALA A 301 1.04 4.08 -8.21
CA ALA A 301 1.93 3.54 -9.24
C ALA A 301 1.85 2.00 -9.31
N MET A 302 1.91 1.32 -8.16
CA MET A 302 1.81 -0.14 -8.09
C MET A 302 0.45 -0.63 -8.59
N PHE A 303 -0.63 0.08 -8.23
CA PHE A 303 -1.97 -0.25 -8.72
C PHE A 303 -2.08 -0.09 -10.25
N ALA A 304 -1.52 0.99 -10.81
CA ALA A 304 -1.52 1.23 -12.25
C ALA A 304 -0.72 0.16 -13.02
N LEU A 305 0.37 -0.34 -12.45
CA LEU A 305 1.15 -1.47 -13.00
C LEU A 305 0.43 -2.83 -12.88
N GLY A 306 -0.75 -2.88 -12.24
CA GLY A 306 -1.51 -4.11 -12.00
C GLY A 306 -0.99 -4.95 -10.84
N ILE A 307 -0.10 -4.40 -10.01
CA ILE A 307 0.46 -5.10 -8.85
C ILE A 307 -0.48 -4.89 -7.65
N PRO A 308 -0.93 -5.97 -6.97
CA PRO A 308 -1.80 -5.86 -5.80
C PRO A 308 -1.18 -4.97 -4.71
N THR A 309 -1.93 -3.98 -4.24
CA THR A 309 -1.42 -2.98 -3.29
C THR A 309 -2.51 -2.29 -2.45
N THR A 310 -2.11 -1.74 -1.29
CA THR A 310 -2.90 -0.70 -0.60
C THR A 310 -3.00 0.56 -1.46
N ARG A 311 -4.14 1.25 -1.37
CA ARG A 311 -4.42 2.47 -2.13
C ARG A 311 -4.16 3.71 -1.28
N SER A 312 -3.92 4.85 -1.91
CA SER A 312 -3.78 6.13 -1.22
C SER A 312 -4.98 7.03 -1.52
N LEU A 313 -5.41 7.83 -0.54
CA LEU A 313 -6.52 8.77 -0.71
C LEU A 313 -6.04 10.22 -0.63
N SER A 314 -5.41 10.62 0.48
CA SER A 314 -5.07 12.03 0.69
C SER A 314 -3.79 12.22 1.48
N LEU A 315 -3.20 13.41 1.31
CA LEU A 315 -2.07 13.91 2.08
C LEU A 315 -2.45 15.24 2.75
N ILE A 316 -2.30 15.28 4.07
CA ILE A 316 -2.55 16.47 4.88
C ILE A 316 -1.28 16.85 5.63
N SER A 317 -0.71 17.99 5.27
CA SER A 317 0.45 18.58 5.94
C SER A 317 0.03 19.27 7.24
N LEU A 318 0.84 19.10 8.28
CA LEU A 318 0.69 19.71 9.60
C LEU A 318 1.93 20.57 9.89
N PRO A 319 2.05 21.76 9.30
CA PRO A 319 3.31 22.52 9.34
C PRO A 319 3.68 23.01 10.75
N SER A 320 2.72 23.09 11.68
CA SER A 320 2.97 23.46 13.08
C SER A 320 3.36 22.28 13.98
N VAL A 321 3.39 21.06 13.45
CA VAL A 321 3.75 19.85 14.21
C VAL A 321 5.14 19.41 13.78
N GLU A 322 6.12 19.73 14.62
CA GLU A 322 7.50 19.37 14.40
C GLU A 322 7.76 17.89 14.74
N VAL A 323 8.58 17.25 13.91
CA VAL A 323 8.99 15.86 14.01
C VAL A 323 10.51 15.78 13.90
N ARG A 324 11.15 15.14 14.87
CA ARG A 324 12.60 14.94 14.85
C ARG A 324 12.96 13.58 14.26
N ARG A 325 13.73 13.59 13.18
CA ARG A 325 14.41 12.40 12.61
C ARG A 325 15.91 12.68 12.56
N GLU A 326 16.57 12.44 11.43
CA GLU A 326 17.95 12.90 11.19
C GLU A 326 18.04 14.43 11.14
N ARG A 327 16.96 15.07 10.66
CA ARG A 327 16.74 16.52 10.68
C ARG A 327 15.38 16.84 11.31
N MET A 328 15.12 18.11 11.58
CA MET A 328 13.79 18.57 11.93
C MET A 328 12.92 18.61 10.67
N GLU A 329 11.76 18.01 10.74
CA GLU A 329 10.81 17.88 9.63
C GLU A 329 9.39 18.19 10.10
N THR A 330 8.49 18.44 9.15
CA THR A 330 7.07 18.69 9.44
C THR A 330 6.26 17.41 9.37
N ALA A 331 5.31 17.23 10.29
CA ALA A 331 4.40 16.10 10.26
C ALA A 331 3.47 16.15 9.04
N CYS A 332 3.10 14.97 8.56
CA CYS A 332 2.15 14.79 7.47
C CYS A 332 1.33 13.53 7.73
N ILE A 333 0.01 13.62 7.53
CA ILE A 333 -0.90 12.48 7.62
C ILE A 333 -1.19 11.97 6.21
N LEU A 334 -0.92 10.68 6.01
CA LEU A 334 -1.36 9.95 4.82
C LEU A 334 -2.64 9.17 5.15
N THR A 335 -3.68 9.37 4.35
CA THR A 335 -4.85 8.48 4.36
C THR A 335 -4.62 7.35 3.36
N ARG A 336 -4.56 6.12 3.85
CA ARG A 336 -4.47 4.89 3.06
C ARG A 336 -5.76 4.09 3.12
N MET A 337 -6.03 3.33 2.07
CA MET A 337 -7.23 2.51 1.91
C MET A 337 -6.86 1.08 1.56
N ALA A 338 -7.51 0.12 2.20
CA ALA A 338 -7.39 -1.29 1.85
C ALA A 338 -8.65 -2.05 2.24
N PRO A 339 -8.94 -3.20 1.61
CA PRO A 339 -10.03 -4.06 2.07
C PRO A 339 -9.81 -4.63 3.47
N SER A 340 -8.55 -4.81 3.86
CA SER A 340 -8.14 -5.09 5.24
C SER A 340 -6.66 -4.79 5.43
N PHE A 341 -6.29 -4.34 6.63
CA PHE A 341 -4.90 -4.15 7.06
C PHE A 341 -4.33 -5.34 7.86
N ILE A 342 -5.08 -6.45 7.98
CA ILE A 342 -4.63 -7.67 8.67
C ILE A 342 -3.39 -8.26 7.96
N ARG A 343 -2.42 -8.66 8.78
CA ARG A 343 -1.10 -9.15 8.35
C ARG A 343 -0.89 -10.58 8.81
N ILE A 344 0.10 -11.27 8.24
CA ILE A 344 0.57 -12.56 8.78
C ILE A 344 0.97 -12.41 10.27
N GLY A 345 1.64 -11.30 10.60
CA GLY A 345 2.00 -10.95 11.98
C GLY A 345 0.82 -10.84 12.95
N SER A 346 -0.42 -10.65 12.46
CA SER A 346 -1.62 -10.69 13.31
C SER A 346 -1.89 -12.10 13.85
N PHE A 347 -1.55 -13.15 13.09
CA PHE A 347 -1.62 -14.54 13.54
C PHE A 347 -0.45 -14.88 14.47
N GLU A 348 0.76 -14.44 14.13
CA GLU A 348 1.94 -14.65 14.98
C GLU A 348 1.77 -13.96 16.36
N ALA A 349 1.02 -12.86 16.45
CA ALA A 349 0.70 -12.22 17.73
C ALA A 349 -0.13 -13.10 18.67
N LEU A 350 -0.94 -14.01 18.11
CA LEU A 350 -1.85 -14.91 18.84
C LEU A 350 -1.25 -16.30 19.04
N SER A 351 -0.30 -16.71 18.19
CA SER A 351 0.49 -17.93 18.32
C SER A 351 1.98 -17.64 18.06
N PRO A 352 2.66 -16.98 19.00
CA PRO A 352 4.06 -16.58 18.85
C PRO A 352 5.01 -17.78 18.91
N PRO A 353 6.22 -17.67 18.33
CA PRO A 353 7.23 -18.72 18.40
C PRO A 353 7.73 -18.91 19.85
N GLU A 354 7.99 -20.16 20.22
CA GLU A 354 8.46 -20.54 21.54
C GLU A 354 9.94 -20.21 21.77
N GLY A 355 10.34 -19.99 23.03
CA GLY A 355 11.74 -19.83 23.43
C GLY A 355 12.43 -18.50 23.03
N LEU A 356 11.77 -17.65 22.24
CA LEU A 356 12.31 -16.37 21.76
C LEU A 356 11.82 -15.19 22.62
N SER A 357 12.27 -15.13 23.88
CA SER A 357 12.03 -13.99 24.76
C SER A 357 13.10 -12.92 24.56
N MET A 358 12.91 -12.00 23.62
CA MET A 358 13.70 -10.77 23.58
C MET A 358 13.12 -9.74 24.55
N ALA A 359 13.77 -9.56 25.70
CA ALA A 359 13.51 -8.46 26.65
C ALA A 359 14.18 -7.13 26.21
N PHE A 360 14.91 -7.13 25.08
CA PHE A 360 15.64 -5.97 24.59
C PHE A 360 14.79 -5.14 23.61
N PHE A 361 14.82 -3.81 23.76
CA PHE A 361 14.09 -2.77 23.00
C PHE A 361 12.61 -2.51 23.35
N GLY A 362 12.17 -2.90 24.55
CA GLY A 362 10.82 -2.55 25.03
C GLY A 362 9.68 -3.29 24.32
N GLY A 363 10.01 -4.34 23.56
CA GLY A 363 9.06 -5.34 23.09
C GLY A 363 8.76 -6.33 24.22
N GLY A 364 7.48 -6.65 24.42
CA GLY A 364 7.06 -7.75 25.28
C GLY A 364 6.43 -8.86 24.46
N GLN A 365 6.33 -10.05 25.06
CA GLN A 365 5.75 -11.22 24.43
C GLN A 365 4.53 -11.70 25.24
N GLN A 366 3.42 -11.95 24.55
CA GLN A 366 2.26 -12.62 25.14
C GLN A 366 2.37 -14.14 25.03
N LYS A 367 1.62 -14.84 25.88
CA LYS A 367 1.38 -16.27 25.70
C LYS A 367 0.43 -16.52 24.51
N PRO A 368 0.48 -17.69 23.87
CA PRO A 368 -0.48 -18.07 22.85
C PRO A 368 -1.94 -17.97 23.36
N HIS A 369 -2.85 -17.56 22.47
CA HIS A 369 -4.28 -17.49 22.76
C HIS A 369 -5.11 -18.09 21.60
N TRP A 370 -5.34 -19.40 21.68
CA TRP A 370 -5.91 -20.22 20.61
C TRP A 370 -7.34 -19.85 20.20
N GLU A 371 -8.16 -19.40 21.15
CA GLU A 371 -9.54 -18.99 20.85
C GLU A 371 -9.57 -17.68 20.04
N SER A 372 -8.66 -16.75 20.34
CA SER A 372 -8.51 -15.53 19.54
C SER A 372 -7.99 -15.87 18.15
N LEU A 373 -7.03 -16.79 18.05
CA LEU A 373 -6.50 -17.26 16.76
C LEU A 373 -7.62 -17.86 15.89
N ARG A 374 -8.51 -18.66 16.48
CA ARG A 374 -9.69 -19.21 15.82
C ARG A 374 -10.61 -18.10 15.31
N ILE A 375 -10.96 -17.13 16.16
CA ILE A 375 -11.83 -15.99 15.80
C ILE A 375 -11.22 -15.17 14.65
N LEU A 376 -9.92 -14.87 14.72
CA LEU A 376 -9.21 -14.17 13.65
C LEU A 376 -9.24 -14.97 12.35
N GLY A 377 -8.94 -16.27 12.41
CA GLY A 377 -8.90 -17.14 11.24
C GLY A 377 -10.25 -17.33 10.57
N GLU A 378 -11.33 -17.46 11.33
CA GLU A 378 -12.70 -17.49 10.80
C GLU A 378 -13.09 -16.16 10.14
N TRP A 379 -12.79 -15.04 10.79
CA TRP A 379 -13.02 -13.70 10.24
C TRP A 379 -12.27 -13.52 8.92
N VAL A 380 -10.97 -13.85 8.91
CA VAL A 380 -10.13 -13.72 7.72
C VAL A 380 -10.63 -14.63 6.61
N SER A 381 -10.89 -15.91 6.89
CA SER A 381 -11.35 -16.88 5.88
C SER A 381 -12.66 -16.45 5.23
N ARG A 382 -13.65 -16.03 6.04
CA ARG A 382 -15.02 -15.77 5.57
C ARG A 382 -15.23 -14.36 5.03
N LYS A 383 -14.59 -13.34 5.62
CA LYS A 383 -14.87 -11.92 5.32
C LYS A 383 -13.74 -11.24 4.53
N VAL A 384 -12.49 -11.57 4.84
CA VAL A 384 -11.31 -10.93 4.20
C VAL A 384 -10.93 -11.67 2.91
N LEU A 385 -10.62 -12.96 3.00
CA LEU A 385 -10.29 -13.82 1.85
C LEU A 385 -11.52 -14.24 1.05
N ARG A 386 -12.68 -14.33 1.72
CA ARG A 386 -13.98 -14.76 1.15
C ARG A 386 -13.89 -16.13 0.49
N LEU A 387 -13.30 -17.08 1.21
CA LEU A 387 -13.24 -18.48 0.79
C LEU A 387 -14.66 -19.05 0.69
N ASP A 388 -14.88 -19.88 -0.32
CA ASP A 388 -16.14 -20.59 -0.52
C ASP A 388 -16.22 -21.78 0.44
N LEU A 389 -16.64 -21.50 1.68
CA LEU A 389 -16.66 -22.45 2.78
C LEU A 389 -18.09 -22.61 3.33
N GLN A 390 -18.52 -23.86 3.46
CA GLN A 390 -19.76 -24.17 4.16
C GLN A 390 -19.61 -23.98 5.69
N GLU A 391 -20.74 -23.95 6.39
CA GLU A 391 -20.74 -23.91 7.85
C GLU A 391 -20.17 -25.21 8.42
N GLY A 392 -19.29 -25.12 9.42
CA GLY A 392 -18.60 -26.28 10.00
C GLY A 392 -17.44 -26.86 9.17
N GLN A 393 -17.24 -26.41 7.93
CA GLN A 393 -16.12 -26.88 7.09
C GLN A 393 -14.76 -26.35 7.63
N PRO A 394 -13.71 -27.20 7.70
CA PRO A 394 -12.35 -26.78 8.02
C PRO A 394 -11.89 -25.63 7.13
N TRP A 395 -11.32 -24.59 7.73
CA TRP A 395 -10.88 -23.40 7.01
C TRP A 395 -9.36 -23.22 7.04
N GLY A 396 -8.66 -23.79 8.03
CA GLY A 396 -7.23 -23.57 8.20
C GLY A 396 -6.41 -24.10 7.03
N LYS A 397 -6.77 -25.28 6.50
CA LYS A 397 -6.12 -25.89 5.34
C LYS A 397 -6.36 -25.12 4.03
N GLU A 398 -7.47 -24.41 3.89
CA GLU A 398 -7.78 -23.61 2.69
C GLU A 398 -7.19 -22.20 2.76
N LEU A 399 -7.07 -21.63 3.97
CA LEU A 399 -6.53 -20.29 4.19
C LEU A 399 -5.06 -20.21 3.77
N VAL A 400 -4.20 -21.13 4.21
CA VAL A 400 -2.74 -21.02 4.00
C VAL A 400 -2.37 -21.05 2.50
N PRO A 401 -2.86 -22.01 1.68
CA PRO A 401 -2.58 -22.02 0.24
C PRO A 401 -3.15 -20.81 -0.51
N GLU A 402 -4.31 -20.29 -0.12
CA GLU A 402 -4.86 -19.08 -0.76
C GLU A 402 -4.01 -17.84 -0.47
N VAL A 403 -3.54 -17.67 0.77
CA VAL A 403 -2.61 -16.59 1.13
C VAL A 403 -1.31 -16.75 0.35
N ALA A 404 -0.80 -17.98 0.20
CA ALA A 404 0.40 -18.26 -0.60
C ALA A 404 0.20 -17.86 -2.07
N ARG A 405 -0.92 -18.25 -2.70
CA ARG A 405 -1.26 -17.91 -4.08
C ARG A 405 -1.31 -16.40 -4.32
N ARG A 406 -1.94 -15.64 -3.41
CA ARG A 406 -2.02 -14.17 -3.55
C ARG A 406 -0.66 -13.50 -3.39
N ASN A 407 0.14 -13.95 -2.42
CA ASN A 407 1.50 -13.44 -2.24
C ASN A 407 2.43 -13.80 -3.41
N ALA A 408 2.28 -14.98 -4.01
CA ALA A 408 3.03 -15.37 -5.20
C ALA A 408 2.77 -14.43 -6.39
N LYS A 409 1.50 -14.08 -6.65
CA LYS A 409 1.13 -13.09 -7.69
C LYS A 409 1.72 -11.71 -7.42
N MET A 410 1.70 -11.27 -6.17
CA MET A 410 2.29 -9.99 -5.76
C MET A 410 3.81 -9.97 -6.02
N VAL A 411 4.52 -11.01 -5.58
CA VAL A 411 5.98 -11.13 -5.76
C VAL A 411 6.35 -11.25 -7.24
N ALA A 412 5.59 -12.02 -8.03
CA ALA A 412 5.76 -12.08 -9.47
C ALA A 412 5.62 -10.70 -10.14
N GLY A 413 4.65 -9.89 -9.70
CA GLY A 413 4.50 -8.50 -10.14
C GLY A 413 5.71 -7.63 -9.79
N TRP A 414 6.27 -7.79 -8.59
CA TRP A 414 7.49 -7.08 -8.18
C TRP A 414 8.67 -7.43 -9.07
N GLN A 415 8.91 -8.71 -9.32
CA GLN A 415 9.99 -9.20 -10.18
C GLN A 415 9.82 -8.72 -11.63
N ALA A 416 8.61 -8.89 -12.18
CA ALA A 416 8.32 -8.55 -13.56
C ALA A 416 8.47 -7.06 -13.86
N TYR A 417 8.29 -6.17 -12.88
CA TYR A 417 8.45 -4.72 -13.04
C TYR A 417 9.63 -4.15 -12.24
N GLY A 418 10.57 -4.99 -11.78
CA GLY A 418 11.79 -4.52 -11.13
C GLY A 418 11.54 -3.64 -9.90
N TRP A 419 10.48 -3.92 -9.14
CA TRP A 419 10.18 -3.18 -7.91
C TRP A 419 10.79 -3.89 -6.70
N MET A 420 11.51 -3.13 -5.88
CA MET A 420 12.19 -3.62 -4.69
C MET A 420 11.57 -2.95 -3.46
N HIS A 421 11.04 -3.75 -2.54
CA HIS A 421 10.44 -3.22 -1.31
C HIS A 421 11.47 -2.53 -0.40
N GLY A 422 12.74 -2.96 -0.44
CA GLY A 422 13.87 -2.39 0.30
C GLY A 422 13.91 -2.73 1.79
N VAL A 423 12.76 -3.07 2.41
CA VAL A 423 12.71 -3.78 3.72
C VAL A 423 12.92 -5.30 3.54
N ILE A 424 13.44 -5.66 2.36
CA ILE A 424 13.72 -6.99 1.85
C ILE A 424 15.07 -6.87 1.14
N ASN A 425 16.16 -6.60 1.87
CA ASN A 425 17.50 -6.57 1.28
C ASN A 425 18.48 -7.41 2.09
N THR A 426 19.48 -7.95 1.40
CA THR A 426 20.34 -9.08 1.81
C THR A 426 21.27 -8.80 2.98
N ASP A 427 21.54 -7.54 3.33
CA ASP A 427 22.64 -7.26 4.26
C ASP A 427 22.25 -6.58 5.57
N SER A 428 21.11 -5.90 5.70
CA SER A 428 20.64 -5.28 6.96
C SER A 428 19.30 -4.54 6.79
N CYS A 429 18.17 -5.24 6.64
CA CYS A 429 16.82 -4.72 6.98
C CYS A 429 15.74 -5.75 6.74
N ILE A 430 15.15 -6.31 7.81
CA ILE A 430 13.94 -7.14 7.68
C ILE A 430 12.90 -6.59 8.65
N SER A 431 11.65 -6.47 8.24
CA SER A 431 10.51 -6.28 9.13
C SER A 431 9.31 -6.77 8.34
N PHE A 432 8.94 -8.03 8.51
CA PHE A 432 7.91 -8.69 7.70
C PHE A 432 6.53 -8.08 8.00
N SER A 433 6.10 -7.11 7.20
CA SER A 433 4.70 -6.69 7.13
C SER A 433 4.08 -7.24 5.85
N VAL A 434 3.72 -8.52 5.87
CA VAL A 434 3.06 -9.19 4.73
C VAL A 434 1.55 -9.16 4.95
N SER A 435 0.83 -8.58 4.00
CA SER A 435 -0.63 -8.55 4.01
C SER A 435 -1.19 -9.96 3.80
N ILE A 436 -2.24 -10.31 4.55
CA ILE A 436 -2.94 -11.58 4.34
C ILE A 436 -3.63 -11.65 2.96
N LEU A 437 -3.92 -10.50 2.36
CA LEU A 437 -4.52 -10.39 1.03
C LEU A 437 -3.51 -10.45 -0.12
N GLY A 438 -2.20 -10.53 0.18
CA GLY A 438 -1.15 -10.41 -0.83
C GLY A 438 -1.09 -9.00 -1.43
N LEU A 439 -1.35 -7.96 -0.62
CA LEU A 439 -1.21 -6.56 -1.03
C LEU A 439 0.17 -6.04 -0.66
N THR A 440 0.79 -5.29 -1.58
CA THR A 440 1.94 -4.44 -1.29
C THR A 440 1.53 -3.40 -0.24
N ILE A 441 2.25 -3.35 0.88
CA ILE A 441 1.94 -2.49 2.03
C ILE A 441 3.24 -1.98 2.66
N ASP A 442 3.13 -0.86 3.37
CA ASP A 442 4.22 -0.22 4.14
C ASP A 442 5.43 0.14 3.30
N TYR A 443 5.24 1.15 2.45
CA TYR A 443 6.26 1.74 1.61
C TYR A 443 7.27 2.53 2.45
N GLY A 444 8.48 1.97 2.60
CA GLY A 444 9.59 2.60 3.32
C GLY A 444 10.75 2.94 2.38
N PRO A 445 11.85 2.18 2.40
CA PRO A 445 13.02 2.37 1.55
C PRO A 445 12.87 1.64 0.20
N TYR A 446 11.69 1.68 -0.42
CA TYR A 446 11.50 0.98 -1.69
C TYR A 446 12.25 1.69 -2.83
N ALA A 447 12.49 0.97 -3.92
CA ALA A 447 12.98 1.54 -5.16
C ALA A 447 12.39 0.80 -6.37
N PHE A 448 12.25 1.51 -7.49
CA PHE A 448 12.14 0.88 -8.80
C PHE A 448 13.54 0.74 -9.37
N MET A 449 13.77 -0.33 -10.11
CA MET A 449 15.06 -0.62 -10.70
C MET A 449 15.33 0.35 -11.85
N ASP A 450 16.42 1.09 -11.75
CA ASP A 450 16.87 1.94 -12.84
C ASP A 450 17.63 1.11 -13.87
N VAL A 451 18.90 0.81 -13.57
CA VAL A 451 19.74 -0.10 -14.34
C VAL A 451 19.48 -1.52 -13.88
N PHE A 452 19.37 -2.46 -14.83
CA PHE A 452 19.21 -3.86 -14.48
C PHE A 452 20.43 -4.37 -13.72
N ASP A 453 20.19 -4.84 -12.51
CA ASP A 453 21.18 -5.47 -11.67
C ASP A 453 20.52 -6.65 -10.95
N PRO A 454 20.88 -7.90 -11.30
CA PRO A 454 20.29 -9.09 -10.68
C PRO A 454 20.75 -9.31 -9.24
N ALA A 455 21.79 -8.61 -8.78
CA ALA A 455 22.18 -8.55 -7.36
C ALA A 455 21.45 -7.42 -6.61
N HIS A 456 20.89 -6.43 -7.31
CA HIS A 456 20.03 -5.39 -6.75
C HIS A 456 18.54 -5.81 -6.69
N ILE A 457 18.13 -6.75 -7.54
CA ILE A 457 17.04 -7.68 -7.17
C ILE A 457 17.47 -8.31 -5.86
N CYS A 458 16.58 -8.39 -4.89
CA CYS A 458 16.79 -9.04 -3.60
C CYS A 458 17.47 -10.44 -3.77
N ASN A 459 18.79 -10.51 -3.91
CA ASN A 459 19.64 -11.68 -4.19
C ASN A 459 19.57 -12.35 -5.59
N HIS A 460 20.75 -12.65 -6.16
CA HIS A 460 21.04 -13.50 -7.33
C HIS A 460 20.68 -15.01 -7.12
N THR A 461 19.96 -15.33 -6.04
CA THR A 461 19.43 -16.67 -5.70
C THR A 461 18.00 -16.61 -5.12
N ASP A 462 17.27 -15.50 -5.30
CA ASP A 462 15.86 -15.35 -4.89
C ASP A 462 14.87 -15.57 -6.04
N ASP A 463 15.09 -16.61 -6.83
CA ASP A 463 14.11 -17.12 -7.80
C ASP A 463 12.81 -17.63 -7.12
N SER A 464 12.72 -17.60 -5.78
CA SER A 464 11.69 -18.29 -4.99
C SER A 464 10.95 -17.43 -3.94
N GLY A 465 11.21 -16.12 -3.86
CA GLY A 465 10.55 -15.23 -2.92
C GLY A 465 10.76 -15.61 -1.44
N ARG A 466 12.00 -15.93 -1.04
CA ARG A 466 12.37 -16.48 0.29
C ARG A 466 11.72 -15.77 1.46
N TYR A 467 11.54 -14.46 1.38
CA TYR A 467 10.97 -13.67 2.46
C TYR A 467 9.45 -13.82 2.56
N ALA A 468 8.75 -13.80 1.43
CA ALA A 468 7.34 -14.18 1.37
C ALA A 468 7.18 -15.63 1.85
N MET A 469 8.07 -16.52 1.42
CA MET A 469 8.08 -17.92 1.86
C MET A 469 8.29 -18.07 3.37
N PHE A 470 9.22 -17.32 3.96
CA PHE A 470 9.45 -17.30 5.41
C PHE A 470 8.18 -16.85 6.14
N ALA A 471 7.54 -15.78 5.68
CA ALA A 471 6.29 -15.30 6.28
C ALA A 471 5.16 -16.34 6.13
N LEU A 472 5.04 -17.01 4.99
CA LEU A 472 4.06 -18.08 4.78
C LEU A 472 4.31 -19.29 5.69
N ARG A 473 5.58 -19.67 5.90
CA ARG A 473 5.96 -20.68 6.90
C ARG A 473 5.59 -20.23 8.32
N ALA A 474 5.77 -18.96 8.65
CA ALA A 474 5.38 -18.41 9.96
C ALA A 474 3.84 -18.42 10.16
N LEU A 475 3.08 -18.12 9.10
CA LEU A 475 1.62 -18.27 9.10
C LEU A 475 1.22 -19.73 9.34
N LEU A 476 1.82 -20.66 8.59
CA LEU A 476 1.58 -22.09 8.75
C LEU A 476 1.90 -22.54 10.18
N ASN A 477 3.06 -22.17 10.72
CA ASN A 477 3.45 -22.51 12.09
C ASN A 477 2.47 -21.95 13.13
N SER A 478 1.96 -20.73 12.93
CA SER A 478 0.98 -20.10 13.82
C SER A 478 -0.36 -20.85 13.83
N LEU A 479 -0.79 -21.37 12.66
CA LEU A 479 -2.06 -22.07 12.49
C LEU A 479 -1.95 -23.58 12.66
N ALA A 480 -0.75 -24.15 12.65
CA ALA A 480 -0.53 -25.60 12.59
C ALA A 480 -1.24 -26.40 13.69
N PRO A 481 -1.25 -25.99 14.98
CA PRO A 481 -2.01 -26.73 16.00
C PRO A 481 -3.52 -26.77 15.70
N LEU A 482 -4.07 -25.67 15.19
CA LEU A 482 -5.48 -25.57 14.81
C LEU A 482 -5.79 -26.44 13.59
N ILE A 483 -4.94 -26.36 12.55
CA ILE A 483 -5.08 -27.17 11.34
C ILE A 483 -5.02 -28.66 11.68
N GLY A 484 -4.09 -29.08 12.54
CA GLY A 484 -3.98 -30.48 12.95
C GLY A 484 -5.23 -30.98 13.68
N ALA A 485 -5.85 -30.13 14.52
CA ALA A 485 -7.12 -30.43 15.17
C ALA A 485 -8.29 -30.53 14.17
N GLU A 486 -8.36 -29.64 13.18
CA GLU A 486 -9.36 -29.70 12.11
C GLU A 486 -9.18 -30.96 11.24
N MET A 487 -7.94 -31.36 10.96
CA MET A 487 -7.63 -32.57 10.20
C MET A 487 -8.02 -33.85 10.94
N GLU A 488 -7.82 -33.91 12.26
CA GLU A 488 -8.22 -35.06 13.08
C GLU A 488 -9.74 -35.15 13.24
N SER A 489 -10.41 -34.01 13.46
CA SER A 489 -11.85 -33.97 13.70
C SER A 489 -12.70 -33.96 12.42
N GLY A 490 -12.10 -33.62 11.27
CA GLY A 490 -12.78 -33.44 9.99
C GLY A 490 -13.69 -32.22 9.90
N ASN A 491 -13.73 -31.37 10.94
CA ASN A 491 -14.61 -30.21 11.03
C ASN A 491 -13.81 -28.98 11.50
N ALA A 492 -14.33 -27.78 11.28
CA ALA A 492 -13.77 -26.58 11.88
C ALA A 492 -13.78 -26.69 13.41
N VAL A 493 -12.70 -26.23 14.05
CA VAL A 493 -12.61 -26.24 15.51
C VAL A 493 -13.73 -25.39 16.14
N SER A 494 -14.36 -25.92 17.20
CA SER A 494 -15.41 -25.22 17.94
C SER A 494 -14.83 -24.29 19.02
N PRO A 495 -15.61 -23.32 19.52
CA PRO A 495 -15.21 -22.52 20.68
C PRO A 495 -14.74 -23.39 21.85
N GLY A 496 -13.59 -23.05 22.43
CA GLY A 496 -13.02 -23.80 23.56
C GLY A 496 -12.35 -25.14 23.20
N TRP A 497 -12.02 -25.38 21.92
CA TRP A 497 -11.38 -26.62 21.44
C TRP A 497 -10.08 -27.01 22.18
N THR A 498 -9.38 -26.06 22.80
CA THR A 498 -8.13 -26.32 23.55
C THR A 498 -8.34 -26.58 25.05
N THR A 499 -9.57 -26.54 25.58
CA THR A 499 -9.82 -26.56 27.04
C THR A 499 -9.39 -27.88 27.71
N SER A 500 -9.37 -28.98 26.97
CA SER A 500 -9.04 -30.33 27.45
C SER A 500 -7.88 -30.98 26.70
N VAL A 501 -7.04 -30.19 26.03
CA VAL A 501 -5.94 -30.68 25.18
C VAL A 501 -4.61 -30.49 25.90
N SER A 502 -3.77 -31.53 25.94
CA SER A 502 -2.42 -31.43 26.51
C SER A 502 -1.45 -30.72 25.54
N GLU A 503 -0.37 -30.16 26.08
CA GLU A 503 0.68 -29.55 25.24
C GLU A 503 1.30 -30.56 24.27
N GLU A 504 1.47 -31.83 24.67
CA GLU A 504 1.99 -32.85 23.76
C GLU A 504 1.07 -33.08 22.55
N LYS A 505 -0.26 -33.04 22.75
CA LYS A 505 -1.21 -33.22 21.66
C LYS A 505 -1.24 -32.02 20.71
N LEU A 506 -1.08 -30.80 21.23
CA LEU A 506 -0.92 -29.60 20.40
C LEU A 506 0.32 -29.69 19.52
N ASP A 507 1.42 -30.22 20.05
CA ASP A 507 2.66 -30.41 19.30
C ASP A 507 2.55 -31.54 18.26
N GLU A 508 1.86 -32.62 18.59
CA GLU A 508 1.52 -33.68 17.63
C GLU A 508 0.71 -33.10 16.44
N TRP A 509 -0.35 -32.32 16.72
CA TRP A 509 -1.13 -31.63 15.70
C TRP A 509 -0.29 -30.66 14.88
N ARG A 510 0.60 -29.91 15.53
CA ARG A 510 1.51 -28.97 14.86
C ARG A 510 2.40 -29.69 13.85
N GLN A 511 3.04 -30.78 14.26
CA GLN A 511 3.94 -31.55 13.40
C GLN A 511 3.18 -32.17 12.24
N HIS A 512 2.00 -32.74 12.52
CA HIS A 512 1.14 -33.34 11.49
C HIS A 512 0.73 -32.30 10.44
N ALA A 513 0.22 -31.14 10.86
CA ALA A 513 -0.21 -30.08 9.95
C ALA A 513 0.95 -29.50 9.11
N ILE A 514 2.11 -29.26 9.73
CA ILE A 514 3.30 -28.79 9.00
C ILE A 514 3.72 -29.83 7.96
N SER A 515 3.82 -31.10 8.34
CA SER A 515 4.22 -32.17 7.40
C SER A 515 3.25 -32.32 6.22
N ALA A 516 1.96 -32.07 6.45
CA ALA A 516 0.93 -32.21 5.43
C ALA A 516 0.86 -31.04 4.44
N ILE A 517 1.13 -29.81 4.89
CA ILE A 517 0.84 -28.59 4.09
C ILE A 517 2.11 -27.91 3.59
N LYS A 518 3.23 -28.02 4.32
CA LYS A 518 4.42 -27.23 4.05
C LYS A 518 4.91 -27.37 2.60
N ASP A 519 5.12 -28.60 2.15
CA ASP A 519 5.70 -28.83 0.82
C ASP A 519 4.70 -28.51 -0.31
N GLU A 520 3.41 -28.74 -0.09
CA GLU A 520 2.33 -28.34 -1.01
C GLU A 520 2.26 -26.81 -1.16
N MET A 521 2.30 -26.08 -0.04
CA MET A 521 2.29 -24.62 -0.01
C MET A 521 3.53 -24.04 -0.69
N GLU A 522 4.72 -24.59 -0.42
CA GLU A 522 5.98 -24.15 -1.04
C GLU A 522 5.97 -24.37 -2.55
N ALA A 523 5.53 -25.55 -3.01
CA ALA A 523 5.41 -25.86 -4.42
C ALA A 523 4.37 -24.96 -5.13
N LEU A 524 3.19 -24.77 -4.51
CA LEU A 524 2.15 -23.89 -5.04
C LEU A 524 2.65 -22.46 -5.21
N PHE A 525 3.36 -21.92 -4.22
CA PHE A 525 3.90 -20.57 -4.30
C PHE A 525 4.89 -20.44 -5.46
N GLN A 526 5.83 -21.38 -5.59
CA GLN A 526 6.84 -21.37 -6.66
C GLN A 526 6.19 -21.50 -8.04
N GLU A 527 5.24 -22.42 -8.19
CA GLU A 527 4.51 -22.63 -9.44
C GLU A 527 3.74 -21.39 -9.87
N VAL A 528 2.95 -20.81 -8.96
CA VAL A 528 2.17 -19.59 -9.25
C VAL A 528 3.09 -18.41 -9.54
N CYS A 529 4.16 -18.22 -8.74
CA CYS A 529 5.09 -17.11 -8.93
C CYS A 529 5.80 -17.21 -10.29
N SER A 530 6.32 -18.40 -10.65
CA SER A 530 6.99 -18.63 -11.92
C SER A 530 6.04 -18.46 -13.12
N SER A 531 4.82 -19.02 -13.02
CA SER A 531 3.81 -18.92 -14.07
C SER A 531 3.41 -17.46 -14.34
N GLU A 532 3.09 -16.72 -13.28
CA GLU A 532 2.65 -15.31 -13.37
C GLU A 532 3.80 -14.41 -13.84
N ASN A 533 5.03 -14.61 -13.34
CA ASN A 533 6.21 -13.86 -13.80
C ASN A 533 6.47 -14.10 -15.29
N GLY A 534 6.42 -15.37 -15.73
CA GLY A 534 6.57 -15.72 -17.14
C GLY A 534 5.47 -15.11 -18.02
N GLU A 535 4.22 -15.08 -17.55
CA GLU A 535 3.11 -14.42 -18.25
C GLU A 535 3.35 -12.91 -18.39
N LEU A 536 3.74 -12.24 -17.32
CA LEU A 536 4.05 -10.80 -17.35
C LEU A 536 5.24 -10.50 -18.27
N MET A 537 6.33 -11.27 -18.20
CA MET A 537 7.50 -11.08 -19.08
C MET A 537 7.14 -11.27 -20.56
N ARG A 538 6.34 -12.30 -20.91
CA ARG A 538 5.84 -12.49 -22.29
C ARG A 538 4.96 -11.33 -22.73
N LYS A 539 4.07 -10.86 -21.86
CA LYS A 539 3.21 -9.69 -22.14
C LYS A 539 4.05 -8.45 -22.42
N ARG A 540 5.12 -8.21 -21.64
CA ARG A 540 6.08 -7.13 -21.86
C ARG A 540 6.83 -7.27 -23.19
N LEU A 541 7.05 -8.47 -23.69
CA LEU A 541 7.63 -8.71 -25.03
C LEU A 541 6.60 -8.67 -26.18
N GLY A 542 5.31 -8.50 -25.88
CA GLY A 542 4.23 -8.53 -26.87
C GLY A 542 4.00 -9.93 -27.44
N LEU A 543 4.12 -10.97 -26.62
CA LEU A 543 3.87 -12.37 -26.99
C LEU A 543 2.63 -12.90 -26.28
N ARG A 544 1.72 -13.55 -27.01
CA ARG A 544 0.45 -14.08 -26.47
C ARG A 544 0.52 -15.56 -26.14
N ARG A 545 1.20 -16.37 -26.98
CA ARG A 545 1.35 -17.81 -26.69
C ARG A 545 2.45 -18.02 -25.67
N SER A 546 2.27 -19.03 -24.81
CA SER A 546 3.30 -19.50 -23.89
C SER A 546 4.03 -20.69 -24.51
N LEU A 547 5.34 -20.55 -24.75
CA LEU A 547 6.21 -21.67 -25.12
C LEU A 547 7.23 -21.93 -24.02
N PRO A 548 7.50 -23.19 -23.64
CA PRO A 548 8.51 -23.52 -22.62
C PRO A 548 9.92 -23.01 -22.96
N SER A 549 10.23 -22.85 -24.25
CA SER A 549 11.52 -22.33 -24.72
C SER A 549 11.71 -20.83 -24.45
N ASP A 550 10.63 -20.06 -24.28
CA ASP A 550 10.67 -18.59 -24.17
C ASP A 550 11.57 -18.13 -23.00
N GLU A 551 11.52 -18.85 -21.88
CA GLU A 551 12.36 -18.56 -20.70
C GLU A 551 13.86 -18.68 -21.04
N SER A 552 14.27 -19.83 -21.59
CA SER A 552 15.68 -20.14 -21.85
C SER A 552 16.26 -19.45 -23.08
N GLN A 553 15.44 -19.14 -24.09
CA GLN A 553 15.90 -18.64 -25.38
C GLN A 553 15.73 -17.12 -25.53
N LEU A 554 14.82 -16.49 -24.78
CA LEU A 554 14.51 -15.07 -24.94
C LEU A 554 14.64 -14.30 -23.63
N ILE A 555 13.92 -14.69 -22.58
CA ILE A 555 13.82 -13.91 -21.34
C ILE A 555 15.16 -13.89 -20.61
N ARG A 556 15.74 -15.05 -20.29
CA ARG A 556 17.01 -15.12 -19.57
C ARG A 556 18.17 -14.48 -20.34
N PRO A 557 18.35 -14.77 -21.65
CA PRO A 557 19.37 -14.07 -22.44
C PRO A 557 19.18 -12.55 -22.50
N LEU A 558 17.93 -12.05 -22.53
CA LEU A 558 17.66 -10.62 -22.49
C LEU A 558 18.13 -10.01 -21.16
N LEU A 559 17.80 -10.64 -20.04
CA LEU A 559 18.23 -10.17 -18.71
C LEU A 559 19.76 -10.22 -18.57
N ASP A 560 20.41 -11.28 -19.06
CA ASP A 560 21.87 -11.41 -19.08
C ASP A 560 22.51 -10.27 -19.90
N MET A 561 21.95 -9.92 -21.06
CA MET A 561 22.42 -8.77 -21.85
C MET A 561 22.21 -7.45 -21.13
N MET A 562 21.07 -7.27 -20.45
CA MET A 562 20.80 -6.05 -19.69
C MET A 562 21.77 -5.88 -18.52
N GLU A 563 22.17 -6.97 -17.87
CA GLU A 563 23.21 -6.98 -16.82
C GLU A 563 24.58 -6.64 -17.43
N ASN A 564 25.00 -7.37 -18.46
CA ASN A 564 26.31 -7.24 -19.11
C ASN A 564 26.55 -5.84 -19.69
N HIS A 565 25.49 -5.19 -20.16
CA HIS A 565 25.55 -3.87 -20.79
C HIS A 565 25.01 -2.74 -19.90
N ARG A 566 24.66 -3.03 -18.63
CA ARG A 566 24.15 -2.04 -17.65
C ARG A 566 22.99 -1.20 -18.22
N LEU A 567 22.02 -1.87 -18.83
CA LEU A 567 20.90 -1.21 -19.51
C LEU A 567 19.79 -0.83 -18.53
N ASP A 568 19.08 0.26 -18.85
CA ASP A 568 17.89 0.65 -18.11
C ASP A 568 16.79 -0.41 -18.23
N PHE A 569 16.28 -0.86 -17.08
CA PHE A 569 15.35 -1.98 -17.02
C PHE A 569 14.06 -1.68 -17.78
N HIS A 570 13.43 -0.55 -17.51
CA HIS A 570 12.11 -0.23 -18.04
C HIS A 570 12.15 0.25 -19.50
N ARG A 571 13.13 1.10 -19.82
CA ARG A 571 13.31 1.67 -21.17
C ARG A 571 13.68 0.61 -22.17
N THR A 572 14.47 -0.42 -21.79
CA THR A 572 14.77 -1.55 -22.69
C THR A 572 13.49 -2.22 -23.18
N PHE A 573 12.60 -2.64 -22.28
CA PHE A 573 11.32 -3.23 -22.69
C PHE A 573 10.42 -2.24 -23.44
N ARG A 574 10.41 -0.96 -23.06
CA ARG A 574 9.62 0.06 -23.78
C ARG A 574 10.11 0.23 -25.22
N LEU A 575 11.41 0.28 -25.45
CA LEU A 575 12.01 0.35 -26.79
C LEU A 575 11.72 -0.91 -27.62
N LEU A 576 11.79 -2.09 -27.01
CA LEU A 576 11.44 -3.36 -27.67
C LEU A 576 9.97 -3.43 -28.15
N SER A 577 9.08 -2.61 -27.60
CA SER A 577 7.69 -2.51 -28.07
C SER A 577 7.58 -1.94 -29.49
N PHE A 578 8.54 -1.10 -29.91
CA PHE A 578 8.59 -0.49 -31.24
C PHE A 578 9.21 -1.40 -32.29
N PHE A 579 9.87 -2.49 -31.90
CA PHE A 579 10.51 -3.40 -32.84
C PHE A 579 9.48 -4.03 -33.79
N ASN A 580 9.61 -3.70 -35.09
CA ASN A 580 8.81 -4.24 -36.18
C ASN A 580 9.67 -5.19 -37.04
N PRO A 581 9.39 -6.51 -37.03
CA PRO A 581 10.14 -7.49 -37.81
C PRO A 581 10.08 -7.35 -39.34
N SER A 582 9.11 -6.57 -39.86
CA SER A 582 8.92 -6.31 -41.29
C SER A 582 9.45 -4.97 -41.78
N ALA A 583 9.88 -4.10 -40.87
CA ALA A 583 10.54 -2.86 -41.25
C ALA A 583 11.91 -3.16 -41.91
N GLU A 584 12.40 -2.23 -42.73
CA GLU A 584 13.74 -2.33 -43.35
C GLU A 584 14.82 -2.59 -42.30
N ASP A 585 15.89 -3.31 -42.66
CA ASP A 585 16.95 -3.74 -41.72
C ASP A 585 17.54 -2.57 -40.91
N ASN A 586 17.50 -1.35 -41.44
CA ASN A 586 17.93 -0.13 -40.76
C ASN A 586 17.15 0.18 -39.47
N HIS A 587 15.88 -0.21 -39.37
CA HIS A 587 15.04 0.05 -38.19
C HIS A 587 15.50 -0.76 -36.97
N GLY A 588 15.90 -2.02 -37.18
CA GLY A 588 16.49 -2.85 -36.12
C GLY A 588 17.82 -2.26 -35.64
N VAL A 589 18.66 -1.78 -36.58
CA VAL A 589 19.93 -1.11 -36.25
C VAL A 589 19.71 0.17 -35.45
N SER A 590 18.70 0.97 -35.80
CA SER A 590 18.34 2.20 -35.06
C SER A 590 17.92 1.91 -33.62
N ILE A 591 17.08 0.88 -33.39
CA ILE A 591 16.70 0.46 -32.02
C ILE A 591 17.92 -0.01 -31.23
N ILE A 592 18.82 -0.80 -31.83
CA ILE A 592 20.06 -1.25 -31.18
C ILE A 592 20.95 -0.04 -30.84
N GLN A 593 21.07 0.94 -31.74
CA GLN A 593 21.79 2.18 -31.47
C GLN A 593 21.18 2.98 -30.33
N GLN A 594 19.85 3.08 -30.25
CA GLN A 594 19.17 3.74 -29.13
C GLN A 594 19.36 2.97 -27.82
N LEU A 595 19.28 1.64 -27.82
CA LEU A 595 19.54 0.81 -26.64
C LEU A 595 20.97 1.02 -26.12
N LEU A 596 21.97 1.01 -27.01
CA LEU A 596 23.38 1.16 -26.66
C LEU A 596 23.79 2.62 -26.39
N GLY A 597 23.11 3.61 -26.98
CA GLY A 597 23.35 5.04 -26.75
C GLY A 597 22.87 5.52 -25.37
N ASN A 598 22.11 4.69 -24.66
CA ASN A 598 21.55 4.96 -23.34
C ASN A 598 22.36 4.36 -22.18
N ILE A 599 23.58 3.88 -22.44
CA ILE A 599 24.52 3.43 -21.40
C ILE A 599 24.97 4.66 -20.59
N SER A 600 25.00 4.54 -19.26
CA SER A 600 25.46 5.61 -18.37
C SER A 600 26.84 6.14 -18.80
N PRO A 601 27.08 7.47 -18.83
CA PRO A 601 28.35 8.06 -19.25
C PRO A 601 29.57 7.54 -18.49
N THR A 602 29.35 7.08 -17.25
CA THR A 602 30.39 6.56 -16.35
C THR A 602 30.85 5.14 -16.74
N ASP A 603 30.00 4.37 -17.42
CA ASP A 603 30.22 2.94 -17.75
C ASP A 603 30.63 2.70 -19.21
N LEU A 604 30.56 3.73 -20.08
CA LEU A 604 30.98 3.67 -21.49
C LEU A 604 32.44 3.21 -21.69
N GLN A 605 33.29 3.30 -20.66
CA GLN A 605 34.70 2.86 -20.74
C GLN A 605 34.88 1.34 -20.57
N MET A 606 33.85 0.59 -20.18
CA MET A 606 33.94 -0.85 -19.89
C MET A 606 33.15 -1.76 -20.83
N VAL A 607 32.30 -1.22 -21.71
CA VAL A 607 31.46 -2.02 -22.63
C VAL A 607 32.13 -2.10 -24.00
N ASN A 608 32.38 -3.33 -24.49
CA ASN A 608 32.81 -3.55 -25.87
C ASN A 608 31.59 -3.39 -26.80
N MET A 609 31.46 -2.21 -27.42
CA MET A 609 30.31 -1.87 -28.28
C MET A 609 30.12 -2.82 -29.47
N ASP A 610 31.20 -3.35 -30.04
CA ASP A 610 31.13 -4.29 -31.17
C ASP A 610 30.58 -5.66 -30.73
N SER A 611 30.98 -6.13 -29.54
CA SER A 611 30.43 -7.35 -28.94
C SER A 611 28.96 -7.17 -28.59
N ALA A 612 28.61 -6.05 -27.94
CA ALA A 612 27.24 -5.75 -27.54
C ALA A 612 26.29 -5.66 -28.76
N LYS A 613 26.74 -5.04 -29.85
CA LYS A 613 25.95 -4.97 -31.09
C LYS A 613 25.66 -6.36 -31.65
N LYS A 614 26.67 -7.24 -31.67
CA LYS A 614 26.53 -8.62 -32.16
C LYS A 614 25.61 -9.45 -31.28
N ASP A 615 25.73 -9.33 -29.95
CA ASP A 615 24.87 -10.03 -29.00
C ASP A 615 23.39 -9.62 -29.19
N TRP A 616 23.14 -8.31 -29.40
CA TRP A 616 21.81 -7.80 -29.70
C TRP A 616 21.26 -8.24 -31.06
N GLU A 617 22.08 -8.28 -32.11
CA GLU A 617 21.68 -8.79 -33.43
C GLU A 617 21.23 -10.26 -33.32
N GLU A 618 22.04 -11.11 -32.68
CA GLU A 618 21.73 -12.53 -32.49
C GLU A 618 20.45 -12.75 -31.67
N TRP A 619 20.22 -11.94 -30.64
CA TRP A 619 19.00 -12.01 -29.84
C TRP A 619 17.77 -11.49 -30.61
N MET A 620 17.90 -10.39 -31.34
CA MET A 620 16.83 -9.79 -32.14
C MET A 620 16.36 -10.73 -33.26
N ASP A 621 17.27 -11.51 -33.87
CA ASP A 621 16.91 -12.53 -34.85
C ASP A 621 16.02 -13.61 -34.23
N LYS A 622 16.38 -14.14 -33.06
CA LYS A 622 15.55 -15.10 -32.32
C LYS A 622 14.21 -14.50 -31.92
N PHE A 623 14.21 -13.24 -31.51
CA PHE A 623 12.98 -12.55 -31.14
C PHE A 623 12.06 -12.34 -32.34
N LYS A 624 12.61 -11.98 -33.50
CA LYS A 624 11.90 -11.88 -34.79
C LYS A 624 11.26 -13.21 -35.17
N GLU A 625 12.01 -14.31 -35.13
CA GLU A 625 11.46 -15.66 -35.37
C GLU A 625 10.31 -15.98 -34.42
N ARG A 626 10.46 -15.66 -33.13
CA ARG A 626 9.41 -15.90 -32.14
C ARG A 626 8.16 -15.07 -32.38
N ILE A 627 8.29 -13.79 -32.74
CA ILE A 627 7.16 -12.92 -33.08
C ILE A 627 6.44 -13.48 -34.32
N GLN A 628 7.19 -13.93 -35.33
CA GLN A 628 6.63 -14.52 -36.55
C GLN A 628 5.84 -15.80 -36.25
N ASP A 629 6.37 -16.67 -35.40
CA ASP A 629 5.64 -17.84 -34.91
C ASP A 629 4.37 -17.42 -34.14
N ASP A 630 4.43 -16.36 -33.32
CA ASP A 630 3.28 -15.89 -32.54
C ASP A 630 2.14 -15.31 -33.39
N GLN A 631 2.39 -14.87 -34.64
CA GLN A 631 1.42 -14.20 -35.53
C GLN A 631 0.09 -14.93 -35.67
N ILE A 632 0.10 -16.27 -35.60
CA ILE A 632 -1.12 -17.10 -35.69
C ILE A 632 -2.12 -16.70 -34.59
N SER A 633 -1.63 -16.40 -33.39
CA SER A 633 -2.49 -16.00 -32.26
C SER A 633 -3.17 -14.64 -32.47
N TRP A 634 -2.52 -13.74 -33.21
CA TRP A 634 -3.05 -12.41 -33.52
C TRP A 634 -4.09 -12.45 -34.64
N LYS A 635 -3.86 -13.30 -35.67
CA LYS A 635 -4.81 -13.52 -36.77
C LYS A 635 -6.16 -14.11 -36.29
N ASN A 636 -6.11 -15.00 -35.32
CA ASN A 636 -7.32 -15.68 -34.82
C ASN A 636 -8.27 -14.75 -34.05
N GLU A 637 -7.77 -13.72 -33.38
CA GLU A 637 -8.61 -12.79 -32.60
C GLU A 637 -9.21 -11.68 -33.46
N ALA A 638 -8.46 -11.20 -34.45
CA ALA A 638 -8.90 -10.08 -35.28
C ALA A 638 -10.02 -10.44 -36.29
N GLY A 639 -10.34 -11.73 -36.44
CA GLY A 639 -11.53 -12.21 -37.16
C GLY A 639 -11.55 -11.81 -38.64
N GLY A 640 -10.58 -12.25 -39.43
CA GLY A 640 -10.53 -12.00 -40.88
C GLY A 640 -9.13 -12.11 -41.48
N VAL A 641 -8.98 -11.70 -42.74
CA VAL A 641 -7.66 -11.45 -43.35
C VAL A 641 -7.16 -10.12 -42.80
N VAL A 642 -6.10 -10.16 -41.99
CA VAL A 642 -5.45 -8.98 -41.42
C VAL A 642 -4.07 -8.85 -42.04
N GLU A 643 -3.76 -7.65 -42.51
CA GLU A 643 -2.46 -7.33 -43.09
C GLU A 643 -1.36 -7.46 -42.05
N LEU A 644 -0.14 -7.80 -42.48
CA LEU A 644 0.97 -8.06 -41.58
C LEU A 644 1.32 -6.84 -40.72
N GLU A 645 1.19 -5.64 -41.30
CA GLU A 645 1.47 -4.37 -40.65
C GLU A 645 0.47 -4.06 -39.51
N ASP A 646 -0.81 -4.37 -39.71
CA ASP A 646 -1.84 -4.23 -38.68
C ASP A 646 -1.58 -5.16 -37.48
N LEU A 647 -1.11 -6.39 -37.73
CA LEU A 647 -0.75 -7.34 -36.66
C LEU A 647 0.41 -6.79 -35.80
N TYR A 648 1.42 -6.19 -36.43
CA TYR A 648 2.53 -5.58 -35.68
C TYR A 648 2.10 -4.31 -34.94
N ALA A 649 1.19 -3.51 -35.50
CA ALA A 649 0.61 -2.37 -34.79
C ALA A 649 -0.19 -2.82 -33.55
N MET A 650 -0.96 -3.91 -33.65
CA MET A 650 -1.64 -4.51 -32.50
C MET A 650 -0.66 -5.02 -31.44
N ARG A 651 0.42 -5.72 -31.85
CA ARG A 651 1.48 -6.16 -30.94
C ARG A 651 2.14 -4.98 -30.23
N MET A 652 2.56 -3.97 -30.99
CA MET A 652 3.19 -2.77 -30.45
C MET A 652 2.30 -2.13 -29.40
N LYS A 653 1.00 -1.97 -29.69
CA LYS A 653 0.02 -1.43 -28.75
C LYS A 653 -0.07 -2.24 -27.45
N GLU A 654 -0.16 -3.57 -27.52
CA GLU A 654 -0.20 -4.40 -26.30
C GLU A 654 1.10 -4.38 -25.52
N ALA A 655 2.25 -4.38 -26.21
CA ALA A 655 3.56 -4.26 -25.56
C ALA A 655 3.71 -2.88 -24.89
N LYS A 656 3.21 -1.80 -25.49
CA LYS A 656 3.18 -0.46 -24.86
C LYS A 656 2.27 -0.42 -23.63
N GLU A 657 1.13 -1.10 -23.67
CA GLU A 657 0.22 -1.23 -22.52
C GLU A 657 0.79 -2.09 -21.38
N ALA A 658 1.86 -2.86 -21.64
CA ALA A 658 2.56 -3.67 -20.63
C ALA A 658 3.88 -3.04 -20.17
N ASN A 659 4.44 -2.07 -20.90
CA ASN A 659 5.73 -1.48 -20.59
C ASN A 659 5.58 0.01 -20.24
N PRO A 660 5.81 0.40 -18.99
CA PRO A 660 5.65 1.78 -18.57
C PRO A 660 6.66 2.68 -19.28
N ARG A 661 6.19 3.83 -19.75
CA ARG A 661 7.04 4.95 -20.20
C ARG A 661 7.48 5.80 -19.02
N PHE A 662 6.59 6.03 -18.05
CA PHE A 662 6.91 6.70 -16.80
C PHE A 662 7.07 5.69 -15.66
N VAL A 663 8.16 5.80 -14.92
CA VAL A 663 8.45 4.99 -13.74
C VAL A 663 8.70 5.95 -12.59
N LEU A 664 8.15 5.65 -11.42
CA LEU A 664 8.32 6.46 -10.22
C LEU A 664 9.72 6.23 -9.62
N ARG A 665 10.74 6.71 -10.33
CA ARG A 665 12.15 6.59 -9.98
C ARG A 665 12.49 7.41 -8.74
N GLN A 666 13.60 7.06 -8.12
CA GLN A 666 13.98 7.66 -6.86
C GLN A 666 14.33 9.15 -6.97
N TRP A 667 15.01 9.55 -8.06
CA TRP A 667 15.34 10.96 -8.27
C TRP A 667 14.08 11.83 -8.44
N VAL A 668 13.02 11.30 -9.09
CA VAL A 668 11.72 11.98 -9.25
C VAL A 668 11.09 12.22 -7.88
N LEU A 669 11.14 11.22 -7.00
CA LEU A 669 10.66 11.32 -5.63
C LEU A 669 11.42 12.39 -4.84
N GLU A 670 12.74 12.39 -4.89
CA GLU A 670 13.54 13.38 -4.16
C GLU A 670 13.31 14.81 -4.66
N GLU A 671 13.16 14.98 -5.97
CA GLU A 671 12.87 16.26 -6.57
C GLU A 671 11.49 16.79 -6.15
N ILE A 672 10.44 15.97 -6.25
CA ILE A 672 9.10 16.41 -5.88
C ILE A 672 8.98 16.68 -4.38
N ILE A 673 9.64 15.89 -3.54
CA ILE A 673 9.69 16.12 -2.09
C ILE A 673 10.32 17.48 -1.80
N LYS A 674 11.46 17.80 -2.43
CA LYS A 674 12.11 19.11 -2.27
C LYS A 674 11.22 20.25 -2.75
N HIS A 675 10.52 20.09 -3.86
CA HIS A 675 9.60 21.11 -4.36
C HIS A 675 8.46 21.39 -3.37
N VAL A 676 7.81 20.34 -2.84
CA VAL A 676 6.73 20.49 -1.85
C VAL A 676 7.24 21.05 -0.51
N GLU A 677 8.46 20.70 -0.09
CA GLU A 677 9.09 21.25 1.11
C GLU A 677 9.44 22.74 0.97
N ASN A 678 9.89 23.18 -0.20
CA ASN A 678 10.33 24.56 -0.44
C ASN A 678 9.16 25.52 -0.77
N ASP A 679 8.24 25.08 -1.62
CA ASP A 679 7.07 25.86 -2.05
C ASP A 679 5.86 24.93 -2.16
N GLN A 680 5.03 24.92 -1.13
CA GLN A 680 3.89 24.02 -1.05
C GLN A 680 2.81 24.32 -2.11
N ASP A 681 2.70 25.57 -2.58
CA ASP A 681 1.69 25.99 -3.56
C ASP A 681 2.05 25.57 -4.98
N LYS A 682 3.33 25.67 -5.36
CA LYS A 682 3.83 25.11 -6.64
C LYS A 682 3.97 23.60 -6.55
N GLY A 683 4.53 23.10 -5.44
CA GLY A 683 4.80 21.70 -5.22
C GLY A 683 3.56 20.81 -5.27
N LYS A 684 2.40 21.26 -4.76
CA LYS A 684 1.15 20.47 -4.85
C LYS A 684 0.67 20.24 -6.29
N ARG A 685 0.90 21.19 -7.22
CA ARG A 685 0.56 21.04 -8.64
C ARG A 685 1.47 20.05 -9.35
N GLN A 686 2.76 20.15 -9.07
CA GLN A 686 3.76 19.19 -9.56
C GLN A 686 3.50 17.79 -8.99
N LEU A 687 3.12 17.70 -7.71
CA LEU A 687 2.79 16.43 -7.05
C LEU A 687 1.54 15.80 -7.69
N ALA A 688 0.52 16.61 -7.99
CA ALA A 688 -0.65 16.16 -8.72
C ALA A 688 -0.30 15.67 -10.13
N LYS A 689 0.66 16.32 -10.81
CA LYS A 689 1.11 15.89 -12.14
C LYS A 689 1.92 14.59 -12.10
N VAL A 690 2.83 14.44 -11.14
CA VAL A 690 3.55 13.18 -10.92
C VAL A 690 2.59 12.05 -10.53
N MET A 691 1.56 12.33 -9.72
CA MET A 691 0.49 11.37 -9.43
C MET A 691 -0.25 10.97 -10.70
N HIS A 692 -0.59 11.93 -11.57
CA HIS A 692 -1.25 11.64 -12.84
C HIS A 692 -0.40 10.74 -13.75
N MET A 693 0.90 11.03 -13.89
CA MET A 693 1.83 10.20 -14.64
C MET A 693 1.99 8.81 -14.01
N ALA A 694 2.04 8.71 -12.68
CA ALA A 694 2.13 7.45 -11.95
C ALA A 694 0.86 6.58 -12.10
N CYS A 695 -0.32 7.20 -12.20
CA CYS A 695 -1.58 6.52 -12.47
C CYS A 695 -1.73 6.06 -13.93
N ASN A 696 -1.05 6.73 -14.86
CA ASN A 696 -1.08 6.45 -16.29
C ASN A 696 0.34 6.19 -16.84
N PRO A 697 1.08 5.20 -16.30
CA PRO A 697 2.51 5.06 -16.58
C PRO A 697 2.80 4.61 -18.02
N PHE A 698 1.81 4.09 -18.73
CA PHE A 698 1.95 3.55 -20.10
C PHE A 698 1.71 4.58 -21.21
N GLU A 699 1.18 5.77 -20.87
CA GLU A 699 0.91 6.84 -21.83
C GLU A 699 2.20 7.37 -22.48
N GLU A 700 2.06 8.02 -23.63
CA GLU A 700 3.14 8.50 -24.49
C GLU A 700 3.72 9.84 -23.99
N TRP A 701 4.06 9.90 -22.70
CA TRP A 701 4.56 11.11 -22.03
C TRP A 701 5.78 11.72 -22.71
N GLY A 702 5.81 13.06 -22.80
CA GLY A 702 6.92 13.81 -23.37
C GLY A 702 7.11 13.59 -24.87
N ALA A 703 6.02 13.48 -25.64
CA ALA A 703 6.03 13.28 -27.10
C ALA A 703 6.91 12.11 -27.55
N GLU A 704 6.70 10.92 -26.96
CA GLU A 704 7.50 9.71 -27.20
C GLU A 704 7.65 9.38 -28.70
N MET A 705 6.58 9.54 -29.49
CA MET A 705 6.61 9.22 -30.92
C MET A 705 7.51 10.14 -31.74
N ALA A 706 7.71 11.39 -31.31
CA ALA A 706 8.63 12.33 -31.94
C ALA A 706 10.09 12.01 -31.60
N GLU A 707 10.37 11.50 -30.38
CA GLU A 707 11.70 11.00 -29.98
C GLU A 707 12.17 9.82 -30.85
N MET A 708 11.24 9.02 -31.38
CA MET A 708 11.55 7.83 -32.19
C MET A 708 11.85 8.13 -33.66
N LYS A 709 11.73 9.38 -34.13
CA LYS A 709 12.02 9.77 -35.53
C LYS A 709 13.45 10.30 -35.67
N GLU A 710 14.11 10.01 -36.80
CA GLU A 710 15.50 10.42 -37.07
C GLU A 710 15.71 11.95 -37.19
N ASP A 711 14.67 12.73 -37.52
CA ASP A 711 14.72 14.20 -37.68
C ASP A 711 14.31 14.97 -36.40
N GLY A 712 14.61 14.40 -35.22
CA GLY A 712 13.99 14.69 -33.92
C GLY A 712 14.22 16.05 -33.24
N ASP A 713 13.99 17.18 -33.92
CA ASP A 713 13.87 18.51 -33.31
C ASP A 713 12.47 19.11 -33.61
N GLU A 714 11.41 18.52 -33.03
CA GLU A 714 10.17 19.28 -32.82
C GLU A 714 10.36 20.17 -31.57
N GLU A 715 10.03 21.46 -31.67
CA GLU A 715 10.01 22.36 -30.50
C GLU A 715 8.97 21.84 -29.49
N LEU A 716 9.43 21.12 -28.47
CA LEU A 716 8.59 20.66 -27.37
C LEU A 716 8.11 21.86 -26.55
N SER A 717 6.86 21.80 -26.08
CA SER A 717 6.44 22.71 -25.03
C SER A 717 7.28 22.49 -23.76
N ALA A 718 7.38 23.50 -22.90
CA ALA A 718 8.12 23.38 -21.64
C ALA A 718 7.61 22.22 -20.76
N GLU A 719 6.31 21.96 -20.76
CA GLU A 719 5.71 20.84 -20.04
C GLU A 719 6.10 19.50 -20.65
N GLU A 720 6.01 19.33 -21.97
CA GLU A 720 6.41 18.09 -22.66
C GLU A 720 7.91 17.80 -22.51
N GLY A 721 8.75 18.85 -22.54
CA GLY A 721 10.18 18.73 -22.27
C GLY A 721 10.45 18.21 -20.86
N GLU A 722 9.69 18.68 -19.88
CA GLU A 722 9.84 18.25 -18.49
C GLU A 722 9.26 16.86 -18.24
N GLU A 723 8.13 16.51 -18.86
CA GLU A 723 7.60 15.15 -18.87
C GLU A 723 8.62 14.16 -19.45
N ARG A 724 9.26 14.53 -20.57
CA ARG A 724 10.33 13.73 -21.17
C ARG A 724 11.49 13.52 -20.22
N ARG A 725 11.90 14.56 -19.48
CA ARG A 725 12.94 14.45 -18.44
C ARG A 725 12.53 13.49 -17.33
N TYR A 726 11.28 13.56 -16.87
CA TYR A 726 10.71 12.70 -15.82
C TYR A 726 10.59 11.22 -16.24
N CYS A 727 10.48 10.93 -17.54
CA CYS A 727 10.58 9.57 -18.08
C CYS A 727 12.03 9.05 -18.17
N GLY A 728 13.01 9.92 -18.03
CA GLY A 728 14.44 9.58 -18.09
C GLY A 728 14.99 8.98 -16.79
N VAL A 729 16.25 8.57 -16.86
CA VAL A 729 16.98 7.93 -15.74
C VAL A 729 17.45 8.95 -14.70
N GLY A 730 17.44 10.24 -15.03
CA GLY A 730 17.88 11.32 -14.14
C GLY A 730 19.41 11.48 -14.12
N ASP A 731 19.92 12.15 -13.08
CA ASP A 731 21.36 12.29 -12.87
C ASP A 731 21.98 10.95 -12.44
N GLY A 732 23.10 10.57 -13.06
CA GLY A 732 23.84 9.35 -12.77
C GLY A 732 24.30 9.25 -11.31
N SER A 733 24.41 10.39 -10.59
CA SER A 733 24.73 10.41 -9.15
C SER A 733 23.65 9.78 -8.26
N MET A 734 22.42 9.62 -8.76
CA MET A 734 21.28 9.04 -8.03
C MET A 734 20.95 7.60 -8.45
N LEU A 735 21.71 7.00 -9.38
CA LEU A 735 21.54 5.61 -9.80
C LEU A 735 21.77 4.65 -8.62
N GLY A 736 20.79 3.79 -8.35
CA GLY A 736 20.88 2.81 -7.26
C GLY A 736 20.79 3.41 -5.85
N PHE A 737 20.41 4.70 -5.73
CA PHE A 737 20.19 5.33 -4.43
C PHE A 737 18.99 4.67 -3.74
N GLN A 738 19.22 4.04 -2.58
CA GLN A 738 18.17 3.55 -1.71
C GLN A 738 17.89 4.56 -0.60
N CYS A 739 16.61 4.88 -0.42
CA CYS A 739 16.19 5.77 0.65
C CYS A 739 16.54 5.21 2.03
N SER A 740 16.99 6.07 2.96
CA SER A 740 17.07 5.65 4.35
C SER A 740 15.67 5.44 4.93
N CYS A 741 15.52 4.37 5.71
CA CYS A 741 14.38 4.11 6.59
C CYS A 741 14.34 5.15 7.72
N SER A 742 14.07 6.41 7.43
CA SER A 742 13.72 7.36 8.49
C SER A 742 12.27 7.17 8.90
N SER A 743 11.96 5.98 9.40
CA SER A 743 10.70 5.74 10.11
C SER A 743 10.64 6.61 11.35
#